data_AF-A0A2T2RHT9-F1
#
_entry.id   AF-A0A2T2RHT9-F1
#
_cell.length_a   1.000
_cell.length_b   1.000
_cell.length_c   1.000
_cell.angle_alpha   90.00
_cell.angle_beta   90.00
_cell.angle_gamma   90.00
#
_symmetry.space_group_name_H-M   'P 1'
#
loop_
_entity.id
_entity.type
_entity.pdbx_description
1 polymer ?
#
loop_
_entity_poly.entity_id
_entity_poly.type
_entity_poly.pdbx_seq_one_letter_code
_entity_poly.pdbx_strand_id
1 'polypeptide(L)'
;MKIKYEKLKEGKIIWFSGFNRNRNRKNNFGFIDDPEEEDTFVHKSEVIYDEDLAILDSDSNPNKAKGIIVNYKLKYNEIKNKKDAYQVTLKRVIGFTKSHQSKLKEFYIRSGQVIKYESIRDLNPNSEEDQEKIKDFAKDLSLENFINLTRYLLTEDAYQNILEVLANFIETKKANQDETTINELFTSYPIYLNCSLSYLDYLTDQSLFSIASNSLSSNLHLDCTDEILDRLVEPKKDNIFQIRQLNHSFLSRLAQKIEYWNYLSLDELTYLYFQQKENINQIDSSRFLQVVIDKLRNSQNTVNTQIWETIKPLKEYVEYHGKLWNIAPEYIKVNIIKKRYQKFLQIVEDWKNYKPKDAEAITINCKTAYDFTNSDETLAMEWAEDAQERPSQFTKSTMFSARGAEKAAIFHYETRGYQVKDTAIQQVDGFSEDWKLYDIQVTSSTRTKYIDVKNARSSYSKNNRFSEFCVPTFKKQCNNEDVIILGVFSPYFPNLPVPKRYINSKNIKILGEVTKPLLEQLQERCSKLSPQLEITIKRESKYKKNYLSEYLPIWAFDFDEDFYSERLKIEEQFRNLSSNEIPPLSELKLLRLFPLSLALSSTLSFPSSWKKNLNSSQLRFAEILKFLVDGNNTDTGNEDIKVVKLFHIFLAVLLHFLENCLHPDPNFSPSMYKQILFIDSPYTMGTYDPIGFIANICDVLETVWNKCREELLSFSYFKFDSRGLLRGKEKSTGTYKTILAYCGGWRKNKNKEIIAPCGNEPLYIGCHETCPYCHKLICDQCGFCQENCSRG
;
A
#
# COMPACT_ATOMS: atom_id res chain seq x y z
N MET A 1 -25.15 38.05 -45.03
CA MET A 1 -24.71 39.45 -45.22
C MET A 1 -23.77 39.44 -46.42
N LYS A 2 -24.14 40.04 -47.57
CA LYS A 2 -23.21 40.14 -48.71
C LYS A 2 -22.22 41.25 -48.40
N ILE A 3 -21.01 40.90 -48.00
CA ILE A 3 -19.95 41.86 -47.72
C ILE A 3 -19.30 42.20 -49.06
N LYS A 4 -19.53 43.41 -49.56
CA LYS A 4 -18.81 43.93 -50.73
C LYS A 4 -17.50 44.54 -50.24
N TYR A 5 -16.37 43.98 -50.63
CA TYR A 5 -15.07 44.52 -50.29
C TYR A 5 -14.74 45.68 -51.24
N GLU A 6 -14.60 46.89 -50.70
CA GLU A 6 -14.19 48.05 -51.49
C GLU A 6 -12.68 48.07 -51.74
N LYS A 7 -12.30 48.78 -52.82
CA LYS A 7 -10.91 49.12 -53.13
C LYS A 7 -10.29 49.90 -51.96
N LEU A 8 -8.98 49.73 -51.78
CA LEU A 8 -8.22 50.60 -50.87
C LEU A 8 -8.36 52.05 -51.34
N LYS A 9 -8.63 52.94 -50.38
CA LYS A 9 -8.71 54.39 -50.59
C LYS A 9 -7.63 55.08 -49.77
N GLU A 10 -7.21 56.25 -50.22
CA GLU A 10 -6.25 57.10 -49.52
C GLU A 10 -7.00 58.23 -48.83
N GLY A 11 -6.79 58.40 -47.54
CA GLY A 11 -7.50 59.40 -46.75
C GLY A 11 -6.61 60.05 -45.73
N LYS A 12 -6.85 61.33 -45.47
CA LYS A 12 -6.11 62.11 -44.49
C LYS A 12 -6.88 62.14 -43.18
N ILE A 13 -6.24 61.70 -42.11
CA ILE A 13 -6.81 61.81 -40.76
C ILE A 13 -6.80 63.29 -40.36
N ILE A 14 -7.96 63.93 -40.28
CA ILE A 14 -8.07 65.33 -39.82
C ILE A 14 -8.07 65.40 -38.30
N TRP A 15 -8.69 64.41 -37.66
CA TRP A 15 -8.83 64.37 -36.21
C TRP A 15 -9.18 62.94 -35.79
N PHE A 16 -8.53 62.40 -34.75
CA PHE A 16 -8.75 61.03 -34.33
C PHE A 16 -8.63 60.88 -32.83
N SER A 17 -9.78 60.70 -32.17
CA SER A 17 -9.90 60.55 -30.72
C SER A 17 -9.34 61.72 -29.89
N GLY A 18 -9.68 61.78 -28.60
CA GLY A 18 -9.06 62.69 -27.63
C GLY A 18 -10.00 63.13 -26.53
N PHE A 19 -9.49 63.81 -25.50
CA PHE A 19 -10.30 64.22 -24.36
C PHE A 19 -10.88 65.63 -24.54
N ASN A 20 -12.20 65.76 -24.60
CA ASN A 20 -12.86 67.06 -24.66
C ASN A 20 -12.91 67.66 -23.26
N ARG A 21 -11.98 68.58 -22.95
CA ARG A 21 -11.87 69.23 -21.62
C ARG A 21 -13.14 70.00 -21.22
N ASN A 22 -13.85 70.61 -22.18
CA ASN A 22 -15.06 71.38 -21.90
C ASN A 22 -16.27 70.50 -21.52
N ARG A 23 -16.30 69.24 -21.97
CA ARG A 23 -17.36 68.27 -21.65
C ARG A 23 -16.92 67.16 -20.68
N ASN A 24 -15.67 67.21 -20.21
CA ASN A 24 -15.01 66.20 -19.39
C ASN A 24 -15.26 64.75 -19.85
N ARG A 25 -15.24 64.52 -21.17
CA ARG A 25 -15.52 63.22 -21.78
C ARG A 25 -14.51 62.89 -22.87
N LYS A 26 -14.15 61.62 -22.95
CA LYS A 26 -13.35 61.07 -24.05
C LYS A 26 -14.18 61.09 -25.33
N ASN A 27 -13.68 61.76 -26.35
CA ASN A 27 -14.28 61.78 -27.67
C ASN A 27 -13.75 60.56 -28.43
N ASN A 28 -14.66 59.65 -28.74
CA ASN A 28 -14.36 58.38 -29.42
C ASN A 28 -14.59 58.47 -30.92
N PHE A 29 -14.75 59.66 -31.48
CA PHE A 29 -14.96 59.82 -32.92
C PHE A 29 -13.68 60.28 -33.62
N GLY A 30 -13.65 60.14 -34.95
CA GLY A 30 -12.58 60.61 -35.83
C GLY A 30 -13.13 61.01 -37.20
N PHE A 31 -12.33 61.78 -37.94
CA PHE A 31 -12.63 62.20 -39.31
C PHE A 31 -11.47 61.84 -40.23
N ILE A 32 -11.81 61.20 -41.35
CA ILE A 32 -10.90 60.93 -42.46
C ILE A 32 -11.41 61.74 -43.65
N ASP A 33 -10.59 62.68 -44.10
CA ASP A 33 -10.80 63.50 -45.29
C ASP A 33 -10.33 62.69 -46.50
N ASP A 34 -11.30 62.26 -47.30
CA ASP A 34 -11.06 61.54 -48.54
C ASP A 34 -11.02 62.56 -49.68
N PRO A 35 -9.94 62.63 -50.48
CA PRO A 35 -9.84 63.61 -51.55
C PRO A 35 -10.85 63.37 -52.69
N GLU A 36 -11.43 62.17 -52.81
CA GLU A 36 -12.39 61.81 -53.87
C GLU A 36 -13.85 61.78 -53.39
N GLU A 37 -14.11 61.77 -52.08
CA GLU A 37 -15.45 61.67 -51.48
C GLU A 37 -15.67 62.68 -50.33
N GLU A 38 -16.88 62.78 -49.77
CA GLU A 38 -17.12 63.61 -48.57
C GLU A 38 -16.40 63.01 -47.33
N ASP A 39 -16.02 63.87 -46.37
CA ASP A 39 -15.39 63.47 -45.11
C ASP A 39 -16.10 62.28 -44.45
N THR A 40 -15.35 61.21 -44.18
CA THR A 40 -15.88 60.01 -43.51
C THR A 40 -15.75 60.15 -42.00
N PHE A 41 -16.89 60.11 -41.31
CA PHE A 41 -16.96 60.08 -39.85
C PHE A 41 -16.88 58.65 -39.32
N VAL A 42 -16.03 58.41 -38.31
CA VAL A 42 -15.77 57.05 -37.81
C VAL A 42 -15.76 57.03 -36.29
N HIS A 43 -16.34 55.99 -35.68
CA HIS A 43 -16.21 55.76 -34.24
C HIS A 43 -15.02 54.84 -33.94
N LYS A 44 -14.29 55.09 -32.85
CA LYS A 44 -13.04 54.41 -32.48
C LYS A 44 -13.19 52.89 -32.36
N SER A 45 -14.34 52.40 -31.87
CA SER A 45 -14.61 50.96 -31.78
C SER A 45 -14.81 50.28 -33.14
N GLU A 46 -15.01 51.07 -34.20
CA GLU A 46 -15.23 50.59 -35.57
C GLU A 46 -13.93 50.58 -36.37
N VAL A 47 -12.84 51.05 -35.77
CA VAL A 47 -11.52 51.15 -36.39
C VAL A 47 -10.72 49.90 -36.06
N ILE A 48 -10.33 49.16 -37.09
CA ILE A 48 -9.36 48.06 -36.96
C ILE A 48 -8.01 48.57 -37.44
N TYR A 49 -7.02 48.51 -36.55
CA TYR A 49 -5.63 48.82 -36.84
C TYR A 49 -4.90 47.56 -37.30
N ASP A 50 -4.10 47.64 -38.36
CA ASP A 50 -2.96 46.73 -38.54
C ASP A 50 -1.85 47.06 -37.52
N GLU A 51 -0.98 46.09 -37.20
CA GLU A 51 0.01 46.17 -36.09
C GLU A 51 0.87 47.46 -36.11
N ASP A 52 1.15 47.98 -37.30
CA ASP A 52 1.97 49.19 -37.52
C ASP A 52 1.28 50.51 -37.10
N LEU A 53 -0.02 50.47 -36.76
CA LEU A 53 -0.83 51.66 -36.46
C LEU A 53 -1.25 51.79 -34.99
N ALA A 54 -0.79 50.88 -34.11
CA ALA A 54 -1.09 50.92 -32.67
C ALA A 54 -0.68 52.26 -32.01
N ILE A 55 0.28 52.99 -32.60
CA ILE A 55 0.73 54.30 -32.11
C ILE A 55 -0.39 55.36 -32.08
N LEU A 56 -1.42 55.17 -32.91
CA LEU A 56 -2.59 56.05 -33.01
C LEU A 56 -3.59 55.84 -31.87
N ASP A 57 -3.46 54.76 -31.10
CA ASP A 57 -4.39 54.40 -30.03
C ASP A 57 -4.04 55.05 -28.67
N SER A 58 -2.96 55.83 -28.59
CA SER A 58 -2.52 56.49 -27.35
C SER A 58 -3.41 57.69 -26.95
N ASP A 59 -4.09 57.58 -25.81
CA ASP A 59 -5.20 58.43 -25.36
C ASP A 59 -4.89 59.90 -25.03
N SER A 60 -3.64 60.34 -25.12
CA SER A 60 -3.19 61.57 -24.47
C SER A 60 -3.17 62.82 -25.36
N ASN A 61 -3.25 62.71 -26.70
CA ASN A 61 -3.19 63.90 -27.57
C ASN A 61 -4.03 63.80 -28.87
N PRO A 62 -5.15 64.54 -29.00
CA PRO A 62 -6.00 64.54 -30.19
C PRO A 62 -5.32 65.02 -31.49
N ASN A 63 -4.21 65.75 -31.38
CA ASN A 63 -3.48 66.27 -32.53
C ASN A 63 -2.38 65.34 -33.03
N LYS A 64 -2.13 64.20 -32.37
CA LYS A 64 -1.01 63.31 -32.70
C LYS A 64 -1.22 62.64 -34.07
N ALA A 65 -2.46 62.25 -34.37
CA ALA A 65 -2.84 61.62 -35.64
C ALA A 65 -3.22 62.61 -36.77
N LYS A 66 -3.37 63.90 -36.45
CA LYS A 66 -3.86 64.91 -37.41
C LYS A 66 -2.85 65.14 -38.53
N GLY A 67 -3.23 64.91 -39.77
CA GLY A 67 -2.35 65.10 -40.93
C GLY A 67 -1.55 63.86 -41.32
N ILE A 68 -1.86 62.69 -40.76
CA ILE A 68 -1.38 61.40 -41.27
C ILE A 68 -2.27 60.99 -42.45
N ILE A 69 -1.64 60.58 -43.55
CA ILE A 69 -2.33 60.04 -44.73
C ILE A 69 -2.24 58.52 -44.63
N VAL A 70 -3.38 57.86 -44.66
CA VAL A 70 -3.52 56.43 -44.47
C VAL A 70 -4.22 55.80 -45.65
N ASN A 71 -3.81 54.58 -45.94
CA ASN A 71 -4.55 53.66 -46.78
C ASN A 71 -5.64 53.02 -45.91
N TYR A 72 -6.89 53.10 -46.32
CA TYR A 72 -8.01 52.58 -45.54
C TYR A 72 -9.03 51.86 -46.42
N LYS A 73 -9.82 51.00 -45.77
CA LYS A 73 -10.97 50.33 -46.38
C LYS A 73 -12.20 50.58 -45.53
N LEU A 74 -13.30 50.88 -46.21
CA LEU A 74 -14.60 51.02 -45.60
C LEU A 74 -15.42 49.76 -45.81
N LYS A 75 -16.22 49.41 -44.81
CA LYS A 75 -17.35 48.50 -44.98
C LYS A 75 -18.63 49.26 -44.62
N TYR A 76 -19.56 49.24 -45.56
CA TYR A 76 -20.87 49.86 -45.41
C TYR A 76 -21.95 48.83 -45.08
N ASN A 77 -22.93 49.24 -44.28
CA ASN A 77 -24.09 48.42 -44.01
C ASN A 77 -25.18 48.76 -45.03
N GLU A 78 -25.45 47.85 -45.97
CA GLU A 78 -26.42 48.08 -47.07
C GLU A 78 -27.85 48.41 -46.59
N ILE A 79 -28.20 48.14 -45.32
CA ILE A 79 -29.54 48.36 -44.76
C ILE A 79 -29.75 49.82 -44.30
N LYS A 80 -28.68 50.56 -44.00
CA LYS A 80 -28.75 51.99 -43.67
C LYS A 80 -28.34 52.78 -44.91
N ASN A 81 -29.28 53.50 -45.53
CA ASN A 81 -29.05 54.29 -46.74
C ASN A 81 -27.80 55.20 -46.64
N LYS A 82 -26.67 54.70 -47.16
CA LYS A 82 -25.57 55.42 -47.84
C LYS A 82 -24.88 56.61 -47.15
N LYS A 83 -24.73 56.68 -45.83
CA LYS A 83 -23.84 57.72 -45.24
C LYS A 83 -22.90 57.30 -44.11
N ASP A 84 -23.11 56.16 -43.45
CA ASP A 84 -22.27 55.78 -42.30
C ASP A 84 -21.54 54.45 -42.56
N ALA A 85 -20.21 54.49 -42.70
CA ALA A 85 -19.38 53.29 -42.64
C ALA A 85 -19.42 52.70 -41.22
N TYR A 86 -19.65 51.39 -41.07
CA TYR A 86 -19.73 50.76 -39.74
C TYR A 86 -18.42 50.11 -39.31
N GLN A 87 -17.45 50.01 -40.23
CA GLN A 87 -16.12 49.51 -39.95
C GLN A 87 -15.12 50.14 -40.91
N VAL A 88 -14.03 50.66 -40.34
CA VAL A 88 -12.92 51.25 -41.07
C VAL A 88 -11.67 50.46 -40.71
N THR A 89 -11.03 49.87 -41.71
CA THR A 89 -9.74 49.21 -41.50
C THR A 89 -8.65 50.12 -42.02
N LEU A 90 -7.86 50.68 -41.11
CA LEU A 90 -6.66 51.43 -41.46
C LEU A 90 -5.56 50.41 -41.74
N LYS A 91 -5.02 50.42 -42.96
CA LYS A 91 -4.09 49.39 -43.44
C LYS A 91 -2.64 49.79 -43.29
N ARG A 92 -2.28 51.01 -43.69
CA ARG A 92 -0.89 51.49 -43.63
C ARG A 92 -0.86 53.01 -43.61
N VAL A 93 0.10 53.60 -42.90
CA VAL A 93 0.45 55.01 -43.12
C VAL A 93 1.17 55.10 -44.46
N ILE A 94 0.65 55.91 -45.37
CA ILE A 94 1.23 56.13 -46.70
C ILE A 94 1.84 57.51 -46.85
N GLY A 95 1.57 58.41 -45.91
CA GLY A 95 2.21 59.73 -45.93
C GLY A 95 1.85 60.58 -44.73
N PHE A 96 2.40 61.79 -44.74
CA PHE A 96 2.12 62.82 -43.75
C PHE A 96 1.99 64.15 -44.48
N THR A 97 1.08 65.01 -44.04
CA THR A 97 1.01 66.38 -44.55
C THR A 97 2.25 67.17 -44.18
N LYS A 98 2.63 68.14 -45.04
CA LYS A 98 3.85 68.96 -44.88
C LYS A 98 4.03 69.60 -43.49
N SER A 99 2.93 69.94 -42.81
CA SER A 99 2.98 70.53 -41.47
C SER A 99 3.20 69.52 -40.33
N HIS A 100 3.03 68.23 -40.60
CA HIS A 100 3.22 67.14 -39.63
C HIS A 100 4.55 66.41 -39.81
N GLN A 101 5.14 66.45 -41.01
CA GLN A 101 6.50 65.97 -41.28
C GLN A 101 7.54 66.65 -40.37
N SER A 102 7.37 67.94 -40.08
CA SER A 102 8.28 68.72 -39.22
C SER A 102 8.24 68.38 -37.72
N LYS A 103 7.39 67.44 -37.28
CA LYS A 103 7.22 67.06 -35.85
C LYS A 103 7.57 65.61 -35.52
N LEU A 104 7.79 64.76 -36.52
CA LEU A 104 8.47 63.48 -36.29
C LEU A 104 9.95 63.82 -36.09
N LYS A 105 10.56 63.39 -34.97
CA LYS A 105 12.00 63.56 -34.76
C LYS A 105 12.72 62.89 -35.93
N GLU A 106 13.18 63.69 -36.88
CA GLU A 106 13.91 63.24 -38.06
C GLU A 106 15.28 62.71 -37.61
N PHE A 107 15.71 61.65 -38.26
CA PHE A 107 17.04 61.08 -38.14
C PHE A 107 17.95 61.93 -39.01
N TYR A 108 18.89 62.66 -38.41
CA TYR A 108 19.77 63.62 -39.11
C TYR A 108 21.18 63.05 -39.26
N ILE A 109 21.67 62.91 -40.51
CA ILE A 109 23.05 62.50 -40.79
C ILE A 109 24.01 63.69 -40.62
N ARG A 110 25.21 63.44 -40.06
CA ARG A 110 26.31 64.41 -40.00
C ARG A 110 27.40 64.03 -41.00
N SER A 111 27.52 64.77 -42.10
CA SER A 111 28.59 64.57 -43.09
C SER A 111 29.59 65.74 -43.05
N GLY A 112 30.83 65.47 -42.63
CA GLY A 112 31.96 66.39 -42.75
C GLY A 112 31.94 67.66 -41.87
N GLN A 113 32.85 68.60 -42.18
CA GLN A 113 33.08 69.85 -41.42
C GLN A 113 32.01 70.94 -41.67
N VAL A 114 30.99 70.67 -42.51
CA VAL A 114 29.88 71.60 -42.79
C VAL A 114 28.58 70.88 -42.50
N ILE A 115 27.80 71.37 -41.54
CA ILE A 115 26.55 70.72 -41.13
C ILE A 115 25.49 70.94 -42.21
N LYS A 116 25.22 69.91 -43.02
CA LYS A 116 24.07 69.83 -43.92
C LYS A 116 23.18 68.69 -43.43
N TYR A 117 21.93 69.02 -43.08
CA TYR A 117 20.98 68.08 -42.50
C TYR A 117 20.14 67.44 -43.62
N GLU A 118 20.27 66.12 -43.84
CA GLU A 118 19.42 65.33 -44.76
C GLU A 118 18.57 64.36 -43.93
N SER A 119 17.26 64.26 -44.22
CA SER A 119 16.35 63.31 -43.57
C SER A 119 16.62 61.91 -44.10
N ILE A 120 16.60 60.88 -43.23
CA ILE A 120 16.79 59.49 -43.68
C ILE A 120 15.76 59.01 -44.70
N ARG A 121 14.60 59.68 -44.78
CA ARG A 121 13.56 59.42 -45.79
C ARG A 121 13.87 60.01 -47.17
N ASP A 122 14.81 60.95 -47.23
CA ASP A 122 15.25 61.56 -48.48
C ASP A 122 16.38 60.74 -49.13
N LEU A 123 16.92 59.78 -48.38
CA LEU A 123 17.92 58.83 -48.85
C LEU A 123 17.21 57.64 -49.49
N ASN A 124 17.58 57.32 -50.72
CA ASN A 124 17.12 56.11 -51.38
C ASN A 124 18.03 54.95 -50.94
N PRO A 125 17.57 54.01 -50.11
CA PRO A 125 18.42 52.92 -49.66
C PRO A 125 18.90 52.03 -50.82
N ASN A 126 18.25 52.06 -51.98
CA ASN A 126 18.68 51.32 -53.17
C ASN A 126 19.68 52.10 -54.04
N SER A 127 20.05 53.32 -53.67
CA SER A 127 21.08 54.13 -54.33
C SER A 127 22.45 53.89 -53.69
N GLU A 128 23.47 53.54 -54.49
CA GLU A 128 24.85 53.33 -54.01
C GLU A 128 25.39 54.54 -53.23
N GLU A 129 25.07 55.77 -53.67
CA GLU A 129 25.53 57.00 -53.01
C GLU A 129 24.96 57.14 -51.58
N ASP A 130 23.70 56.76 -51.40
CA ASP A 130 23.00 56.91 -50.12
C ASP A 130 23.24 55.73 -49.19
N GLN A 131 23.60 54.55 -49.72
CA GLN A 131 23.97 53.39 -48.90
C GLN A 131 25.13 53.68 -47.96
N GLU A 132 26.20 54.32 -48.45
CA GLU A 132 27.34 54.68 -47.60
C GLU A 132 26.96 55.72 -46.53
N LYS A 133 26.08 56.67 -46.85
CA LYS A 133 25.56 57.63 -45.87
C LYS A 133 24.74 56.94 -44.79
N ILE A 134 23.88 55.99 -45.17
CA ILE A 134 23.06 55.20 -44.24
C ILE A 134 23.94 54.34 -43.34
N LYS A 135 24.99 53.71 -43.88
CA LYS A 135 25.98 52.93 -43.11
C LYS A 135 26.72 53.78 -42.09
N ASP A 136 27.23 54.93 -42.51
CA ASP A 136 27.96 55.84 -41.63
C ASP A 136 27.04 56.38 -40.53
N PHE A 137 25.81 56.72 -40.88
CA PHE A 137 24.80 57.17 -39.93
C PHE A 137 24.46 56.14 -38.86
N ALA A 138 24.39 54.87 -39.23
CA ALA A 138 24.04 53.80 -38.31
C ALA A 138 25.00 53.72 -37.10
N LYS A 139 26.29 54.03 -37.29
CA LYS A 139 27.36 53.87 -36.30
C LYS A 139 27.05 54.51 -34.94
N ASP A 140 26.47 55.71 -34.96
CA ASP A 140 26.27 56.54 -33.77
C ASP A 140 24.85 56.47 -33.18
N LEU A 141 23.99 55.60 -33.71
CA LEU A 141 22.60 55.54 -33.28
C LEU A 141 22.44 55.00 -31.85
N SER A 142 21.39 55.46 -31.16
CA SER A 142 20.84 54.72 -30.01
C SER A 142 20.16 53.44 -30.49
N LEU A 143 19.95 52.47 -29.60
CA LEU A 143 19.29 51.22 -29.96
C LEU A 143 17.90 51.43 -30.59
N GLU A 144 17.04 52.22 -29.94
CA GLU A 144 15.69 52.54 -30.45
C GLU A 144 15.76 53.14 -31.86
N ASN A 145 16.73 54.02 -32.08
CA ASN A 145 16.95 54.68 -33.35
C ASN A 145 17.44 53.73 -34.44
N PHE A 146 18.35 52.82 -34.09
CA PHE A 146 18.81 51.75 -34.97
C PHE A 146 17.66 50.82 -35.40
N ILE A 147 16.81 50.40 -34.46
CA ILE A 147 15.63 49.57 -34.75
C ILE A 147 14.65 50.28 -35.69
N ASN A 148 14.45 51.59 -35.52
CA ASN A 148 13.60 52.36 -36.42
C ASN A 148 14.20 52.46 -37.83
N LEU A 149 15.52 52.57 -37.94
CA LEU A 149 16.23 52.53 -39.23
C LEU A 149 16.08 51.17 -39.92
N THR A 150 16.31 50.05 -39.22
CA THR A 150 16.16 48.72 -39.81
C THR A 150 14.72 48.44 -40.24
N ARG A 151 13.72 48.88 -39.47
CA ARG A 151 12.30 48.82 -39.88
C ARG A 151 12.03 49.63 -41.15
N TYR A 152 12.61 50.82 -41.27
CA TYR A 152 12.51 51.63 -42.50
C TYR A 152 13.11 50.90 -43.71
N LEU A 153 14.32 50.33 -43.55
CA LEU A 153 14.96 49.55 -44.62
C LEU A 153 14.13 48.33 -45.05
N LEU A 154 13.48 47.65 -44.10
CA LEU A 154 12.53 46.57 -44.39
C LEU A 154 11.34 47.09 -45.21
N THR A 155 10.76 48.24 -44.84
CA THR A 155 9.59 48.79 -45.55
C THR A 155 9.86 49.25 -46.98
N GLU A 156 11.13 49.49 -47.30
CA GLU A 156 11.63 49.90 -48.63
C GLU A 156 12.24 48.72 -49.42
N ASP A 157 12.01 47.47 -48.96
CA ASP A 157 12.54 46.23 -49.54
C ASP A 157 14.08 46.20 -49.69
N ALA A 158 14.79 47.00 -48.88
CA ALA A 158 16.24 47.17 -48.93
C ALA A 158 16.98 46.22 -47.97
N TYR A 159 16.58 44.95 -47.93
CA TYR A 159 17.03 43.95 -46.95
C TYR A 159 18.55 43.76 -46.92
N GLN A 160 19.22 43.86 -48.08
CA GLN A 160 20.68 43.69 -48.19
C GLN A 160 21.44 44.73 -47.36
N ASN A 161 20.91 45.95 -47.26
CA ASN A 161 21.54 47.02 -46.50
C ASN A 161 21.43 46.82 -44.99
N ILE A 162 20.46 46.04 -44.51
CA ILE A 162 20.29 45.77 -43.08
C ILE A 162 21.51 45.04 -42.54
N LEU A 163 22.08 44.11 -43.31
CA LEU A 163 23.29 43.38 -42.93
C LEU A 163 24.48 44.33 -42.74
N GLU A 164 24.70 45.22 -43.70
CA GLU A 164 25.82 46.17 -43.68
C GLU A 164 25.65 47.25 -42.61
N VAL A 165 24.42 47.71 -42.40
CA VAL A 165 24.05 48.68 -41.36
C VAL A 165 24.20 48.07 -39.96
N LEU A 166 23.76 46.82 -39.78
CA LEU A 166 23.94 46.05 -38.55
C LEU A 166 25.41 45.81 -38.24
N ALA A 167 26.21 45.43 -39.25
CA ALA A 167 27.65 45.24 -39.08
C ALA A 167 28.36 46.53 -38.63
N ASN A 168 28.07 47.66 -39.28
CA ASN A 168 28.65 48.95 -38.90
C ASN A 168 28.21 49.41 -37.50
N PHE A 169 26.94 49.21 -37.15
CA PHE A 169 26.43 49.49 -35.80
C PHE A 169 27.19 48.66 -34.75
N ILE A 170 27.28 47.34 -34.95
CA ILE A 170 27.95 46.43 -34.01
C ILE A 170 29.44 46.74 -33.87
N GLU A 171 30.18 46.89 -34.98
CA GLU A 171 31.62 47.18 -34.93
C GLU A 171 31.89 48.53 -34.25
N THR A 172 31.01 49.51 -34.42
CA THR A 172 31.13 50.80 -33.72
C THR A 172 30.85 50.66 -32.22
N LYS A 173 29.77 49.97 -31.81
CA LYS A 173 29.49 49.73 -30.39
C LYS A 173 30.61 48.94 -29.73
N LYS A 174 31.17 47.96 -30.44
CA LYS A 174 32.33 47.19 -30.00
C LYS A 174 33.58 48.04 -29.85
N ALA A 175 33.90 48.91 -30.82
CA ALA A 175 35.03 49.84 -30.72
C ALA A 175 34.90 50.78 -29.50
N ASN A 176 33.66 51.09 -29.12
CA ASN A 176 33.32 51.90 -27.95
C ASN A 176 33.15 51.09 -26.65
N GLN A 177 33.39 49.77 -26.67
CA GLN A 177 33.17 48.86 -25.53
C GLN A 177 31.74 48.89 -24.96
N ASP A 178 30.75 49.24 -25.79
CA ASP A 178 29.34 49.29 -25.41
C ASP A 178 28.66 47.91 -25.61
N GLU A 179 29.12 46.94 -24.83
CA GLU A 179 28.55 45.58 -24.83
C GLU A 179 27.08 45.58 -24.38
N THR A 180 26.66 46.56 -23.57
CA THR A 180 25.29 46.63 -23.04
C THR A 180 24.29 46.84 -24.18
N THR A 181 24.56 47.80 -25.07
CA THR A 181 23.70 48.07 -26.23
C THR A 181 23.63 46.87 -27.19
N ILE A 182 24.76 46.17 -27.40
CA ILE A 182 24.81 44.96 -28.23
C ILE A 182 23.95 43.83 -27.61
N ASN A 183 24.11 43.59 -26.31
CA ASN A 183 23.33 42.59 -25.59
C ASN A 183 21.83 42.93 -25.58
N GLU A 184 21.46 44.20 -25.37
CA GLU A 184 20.07 44.67 -25.39
C GLU A 184 19.44 44.53 -26.79
N LEU A 185 20.20 44.81 -27.86
CA LEU A 185 19.75 44.61 -29.24
C LEU A 185 19.33 43.17 -29.48
N PHE A 186 20.21 42.20 -29.20
CA PHE A 186 19.97 40.81 -29.55
C PHE A 186 19.00 40.12 -28.59
N THR A 187 18.93 40.52 -27.33
CA THR A 187 17.90 40.03 -26.40
C THR A 187 16.51 40.52 -26.76
N SER A 188 16.39 41.77 -27.24
CA SER A 188 15.10 42.36 -27.64
C SER A 188 14.69 41.95 -29.06
N TYR A 189 15.66 41.71 -29.95
CA TYR A 189 15.44 41.39 -31.36
C TYR A 189 16.37 40.25 -31.84
N PRO A 190 16.13 39.00 -31.39
CA PRO A 190 17.00 37.86 -31.70
C PRO A 190 17.16 37.56 -33.19
N ILE A 191 16.19 37.97 -34.04
CA ILE A 191 16.21 37.72 -35.49
C ILE A 191 17.48 38.25 -36.17
N TYR A 192 18.09 39.31 -35.62
CA TYR A 192 19.33 39.86 -36.18
C TYR A 192 20.52 38.90 -36.04
N LEU A 193 20.44 37.86 -35.21
CA LEU A 193 21.47 36.82 -35.16
C LEU A 193 21.50 35.96 -36.42
N ASN A 194 20.40 35.86 -37.18
CA ASN A 194 20.39 35.16 -38.47
C ASN A 194 21.22 35.91 -39.54
N CYS A 195 21.58 37.18 -39.30
CA CYS A 195 22.40 37.96 -40.20
C CYS A 195 23.88 37.57 -40.18
N SER A 196 24.41 37.16 -39.03
CA SER A 196 25.78 36.64 -38.90
C SER A 196 25.98 35.87 -37.60
N LEU A 197 26.54 34.66 -37.71
CA LEU A 197 26.96 33.83 -36.57
C LEU A 197 28.08 34.47 -35.75
N SER A 198 28.93 35.30 -36.37
CA SER A 198 30.04 35.98 -35.67
C SER A 198 29.57 36.92 -34.56
N TYR A 199 28.29 37.31 -34.55
CA TYR A 199 27.72 38.14 -33.50
C TYR A 199 27.48 37.40 -32.19
N LEU A 200 27.39 36.07 -32.23
CA LEU A 200 27.28 35.28 -31.01
C LEU A 200 28.48 35.51 -30.09
N ASP A 201 29.69 35.65 -30.64
CA ASP A 201 30.92 35.88 -29.88
C ASP A 201 30.89 37.16 -29.05
N TYR A 202 30.00 38.10 -29.37
CA TYR A 202 29.81 39.36 -28.64
C TYR A 202 28.79 39.27 -27.52
N LEU A 203 28.07 38.16 -27.39
CA LEU A 203 27.03 37.98 -26.40
C LEU A 203 27.55 37.29 -25.14
N THR A 204 27.08 37.79 -24.00
CA THR A 204 27.26 37.14 -22.70
C THR A 204 26.37 35.90 -22.59
N ASP A 205 26.76 34.95 -21.74
CA ASP A 205 25.96 33.74 -21.47
C ASP A 205 24.55 34.10 -20.92
N GLN A 206 24.44 35.19 -20.16
CA GLN A 206 23.14 35.68 -19.66
C GLN A 206 22.23 36.20 -20.79
N SER A 207 22.80 36.88 -21.79
CA SER A 207 22.06 37.35 -22.96
C SER A 207 21.61 36.19 -23.84
N LEU A 208 22.51 35.23 -24.10
CA LEU A 208 22.18 34.00 -24.82
C LEU A 208 21.06 33.22 -24.14
N PHE A 209 21.11 33.12 -22.81
CA PHE A 209 20.05 32.50 -22.03
C PHE A 209 18.73 33.28 -22.08
N SER A 210 18.77 34.61 -22.01
CA SER A 210 17.59 35.47 -22.20
C SER A 210 16.96 35.25 -23.57
N ILE A 211 17.77 35.18 -24.64
CA ILE A 211 17.31 34.87 -26.00
C ILE A 211 16.64 33.50 -26.06
N ALA A 212 17.25 32.49 -25.44
CA ALA A 212 16.72 31.13 -25.41
C ALA A 212 15.46 30.98 -24.52
N SER A 213 15.22 31.91 -23.59
CA SER A 213 14.10 31.88 -22.64
C SER A 213 12.92 32.78 -23.04
N ASN A 214 13.18 33.95 -23.63
CA ASN A 214 12.21 35.04 -23.85
C ASN A 214 11.67 35.13 -25.28
N SER A 215 11.62 34.04 -26.05
CA SER A 215 11.00 34.09 -27.39
C SER A 215 9.46 34.21 -27.28
N LEU A 216 9.00 35.37 -26.81
CA LEU A 216 7.63 35.72 -26.46
C LEU A 216 6.73 35.97 -27.69
N SER A 217 7.18 35.64 -28.90
CA SER A 217 6.34 35.73 -30.10
C SER A 217 6.69 34.62 -31.09
N SER A 218 5.86 33.56 -31.09
CA SER A 218 5.50 32.69 -32.22
C SER A 218 6.50 32.51 -33.38
N ASN A 219 6.97 31.26 -33.57
CA ASN A 219 7.55 30.73 -34.82
C ASN A 219 8.86 31.33 -35.36
N LEU A 220 9.55 32.19 -34.61
CA LEU A 220 10.88 32.67 -35.02
C LEU A 220 11.91 31.53 -35.04
N HIS A 221 12.23 31.05 -36.24
CA HIS A 221 13.32 30.11 -36.50
C HIS A 221 14.64 30.88 -36.45
N LEU A 222 15.46 30.61 -35.42
CA LEU A 222 16.83 31.10 -35.37
C LEU A 222 17.72 30.05 -36.02
N ASP A 223 18.39 30.42 -37.10
CA ASP A 223 19.32 29.52 -37.81
C ASP A 223 20.53 29.19 -36.93
N CYS A 224 20.79 30.02 -35.92
CA CYS A 224 21.86 29.90 -34.95
C CYS A 224 21.49 29.13 -33.65
N THR A 225 20.36 28.40 -33.64
CA THR A 225 19.89 27.72 -32.42
C THR A 225 20.91 26.70 -31.89
N ASP A 226 21.60 26.00 -32.79
CA ASP A 226 22.62 25.01 -32.43
C ASP A 226 23.84 25.66 -31.78
N GLU A 227 24.33 26.76 -32.34
CA GLU A 227 25.49 27.50 -31.84
C GLU A 227 25.21 28.14 -30.48
N ILE A 228 23.99 28.64 -30.27
CA ILE A 228 23.55 29.12 -28.96
C ILE A 228 23.51 27.96 -27.96
N LEU A 229 22.97 26.80 -28.34
CA LEU A 229 22.95 25.62 -27.47
C LEU A 229 24.34 25.09 -27.16
N ASP A 230 25.24 25.04 -28.13
CA ASP A 230 26.65 24.62 -27.94
C ASP A 230 27.31 25.48 -26.87
N ARG A 231 27.16 26.81 -26.94
CA ARG A 231 27.72 27.72 -25.92
C ARG A 231 27.05 27.62 -24.55
N LEU A 232 25.75 27.34 -24.51
CA LEU A 232 24.99 27.25 -23.25
C LEU A 232 25.17 25.89 -22.55
N VAL A 233 25.35 24.81 -23.31
CA VAL A 233 25.46 23.43 -22.81
C VAL A 233 26.93 23.02 -22.61
N GLU A 234 27.90 23.67 -23.28
CA GLU A 234 29.33 23.42 -23.06
C GLU A 234 29.71 23.52 -21.57
N PRO A 235 30.65 22.66 -21.10
CA PRO A 235 30.85 22.39 -19.69
C PRO A 235 31.63 23.52 -18.99
N LYS A 236 30.98 24.63 -18.66
CA LYS A 236 31.46 25.52 -17.61
C LYS A 236 31.00 24.97 -16.26
N LYS A 237 31.96 24.55 -15.44
CA LYS A 237 31.78 23.82 -14.16
C LYS A 237 30.84 24.48 -13.14
N ASP A 238 30.46 25.74 -13.32
CA ASP A 238 29.76 26.54 -12.31
C ASP A 238 28.45 27.19 -12.78
N ASN A 239 28.04 27.03 -14.05
CA ASN A 239 26.81 27.65 -14.54
C ASN A 239 25.61 26.71 -14.33
N ILE A 240 24.68 27.15 -13.48
CA ILE A 240 23.36 26.55 -13.29
C ILE A 240 22.57 26.79 -14.58
N PHE A 241 22.75 25.91 -15.57
CA PHE A 241 21.85 25.83 -16.71
C PHE A 241 20.45 25.53 -16.18
N GLN A 242 19.48 26.37 -16.50
CA GLN A 242 18.10 26.22 -16.04
C GLN A 242 17.21 25.94 -17.24
N ILE A 243 17.26 24.72 -17.78
CA ILE A 243 16.45 24.36 -18.96
C ILE A 243 14.95 24.64 -18.81
N ARG A 244 14.47 24.76 -17.57
CA ARG A 244 13.07 25.08 -17.25
C ARG A 244 12.62 26.44 -17.79
N GLN A 245 13.55 27.35 -18.05
CA GLN A 245 13.25 28.67 -18.60
C GLN A 245 13.34 28.71 -20.13
N LEU A 246 13.91 27.67 -20.77
CA LEU A 246 14.03 27.61 -22.21
C LEU A 246 12.64 27.51 -22.87
N ASN A 247 12.48 28.18 -24.00
CA ASN A 247 11.29 28.07 -24.82
C ASN A 247 11.18 26.67 -25.49
N HIS A 248 10.05 26.42 -26.15
CA HIS A 248 9.79 25.14 -26.81
C HIS A 248 10.74 24.83 -27.97
N SER A 249 11.18 25.81 -28.77
CA SER A 249 12.05 25.55 -29.94
C SER A 249 13.45 25.11 -29.49
N PHE A 250 14.01 25.76 -28.47
CA PHE A 250 15.28 25.38 -27.86
C PHE A 250 15.18 24.03 -27.16
N LEU A 251 14.10 23.75 -26.42
CA LEU A 251 13.88 22.44 -25.82
C LEU A 251 13.76 21.33 -26.88
N SER A 252 13.01 21.58 -27.95
CA SER A 252 12.87 20.66 -29.08
C SER A 252 14.22 20.36 -29.73
N ARG A 253 15.05 21.40 -29.93
CA ARG A 253 16.38 21.22 -30.52
C ARG A 253 17.34 20.50 -29.58
N LEU A 254 17.34 20.85 -28.30
CA LEU A 254 18.07 20.16 -27.23
C LEU A 254 17.68 18.66 -27.15
N ALA A 255 16.40 18.34 -27.34
CA ALA A 255 15.91 16.97 -27.39
C ALA A 255 16.38 16.18 -28.62
N GLN A 256 16.85 16.84 -29.68
CA GLN A 256 17.34 16.19 -30.91
C GLN A 256 18.86 15.94 -30.91
N LYS A 257 19.60 16.48 -29.95
CA LYS A 257 21.06 16.46 -29.89
C LYS A 257 21.55 15.55 -28.76
N ILE A 258 21.90 14.31 -29.10
CA ILE A 258 22.23 13.23 -28.17
C ILE A 258 23.43 13.59 -27.28
N GLU A 259 24.42 14.29 -27.84
CA GLU A 259 25.62 14.75 -27.15
C GLU A 259 25.29 15.60 -25.91
N TYR A 260 24.23 16.42 -25.97
CA TYR A 260 23.85 17.33 -24.90
C TYR A 260 23.29 16.63 -23.66
N TRP A 261 22.67 15.46 -23.83
CA TRP A 261 22.03 14.75 -22.71
C TRP A 261 23.02 14.38 -21.61
N ASN A 262 24.30 14.16 -21.95
CA ASN A 262 25.33 13.82 -20.97
C ASN A 262 25.67 14.97 -20.01
N TYR A 263 25.42 16.22 -20.41
CA TYR A 263 25.72 17.41 -19.60
C TYR A 263 24.57 17.78 -18.67
N LEU A 264 23.34 17.39 -19.00
CA LEU A 264 22.15 17.70 -18.19
C LEU A 264 22.11 16.91 -16.89
N SER A 265 21.66 17.52 -15.79
CA SER A 265 21.37 16.83 -14.54
C SER A 265 20.13 15.92 -14.67
N LEU A 266 19.87 15.07 -13.67
CA LEU A 266 18.71 14.17 -13.67
C LEU A 266 17.37 14.93 -13.68
N ASP A 267 17.27 16.04 -12.95
CA ASP A 267 16.05 16.85 -12.90
C ASP A 267 15.79 17.54 -14.25
N GLU A 268 16.86 17.95 -14.92
CA GLU A 268 16.79 18.53 -16.26
C GLU A 268 16.41 17.49 -17.31
N LEU A 269 17.04 16.31 -17.31
CA LEU A 269 16.64 15.23 -18.20
C LEU A 269 15.16 14.83 -18.00
N THR A 270 14.70 14.83 -16.76
CA THR A 270 13.30 14.54 -16.41
C THR A 270 12.37 15.61 -16.98
N TYR A 271 12.71 16.89 -16.83
CA TYR A 271 11.92 17.98 -17.40
C TYR A 271 11.94 17.97 -18.94
N LEU A 272 13.10 17.75 -19.55
CA LEU A 272 13.25 17.64 -21.01
C LEU A 272 12.38 16.51 -21.55
N TYR A 273 12.40 15.34 -20.90
CA TYR A 273 11.53 14.22 -21.27
C TYR A 273 10.05 14.56 -21.12
N PHE A 274 9.66 15.25 -20.05
CA PHE A 274 8.28 15.68 -19.84
C PHE A 274 7.79 16.61 -20.97
N GLN A 275 8.62 17.56 -21.39
CA GLN A 275 8.26 18.55 -22.42
C GLN A 275 8.40 18.02 -23.85
N GLN A 276 9.37 17.14 -24.12
CA GLN A 276 9.83 16.80 -25.48
C GLN A 276 9.89 15.29 -25.74
N LYS A 277 9.04 14.51 -25.06
CA LYS A 277 8.99 13.04 -25.19
C LYS A 277 8.95 12.55 -26.64
N GLU A 278 8.13 13.18 -27.49
CA GLU A 278 7.96 12.77 -28.89
C GLU A 278 9.25 12.93 -29.69
N ASN A 279 9.92 14.07 -29.54
CA ASN A 279 11.21 14.35 -30.18
C ASN A 279 12.29 13.36 -29.72
N ILE A 280 12.40 13.11 -28.42
CA ILE A 280 13.36 12.13 -27.88
C ILE A 280 13.07 10.73 -28.43
N ASN A 281 11.81 10.34 -28.51
CA ASN A 281 11.41 9.02 -29.01
C ASN A 281 11.68 8.84 -30.51
N GLN A 282 11.56 9.92 -31.30
CA GLN A 282 11.86 9.89 -32.74
C GLN A 282 13.36 9.76 -33.02
N ILE A 283 14.19 10.31 -32.13
CA ILE A 283 15.65 10.37 -32.32
C ILE A 283 16.30 9.07 -31.84
N ASP A 284 16.35 8.86 -30.51
CA ASP A 284 16.92 7.65 -29.92
C ASP A 284 16.53 7.53 -28.43
N SER A 285 15.33 6.97 -28.20
CA SER A 285 14.83 6.69 -26.86
C SER A 285 15.78 5.78 -26.06
N SER A 286 16.43 4.83 -26.73
CA SER A 286 17.31 3.85 -26.07
C SER A 286 18.55 4.52 -25.48
N ARG A 287 19.17 5.42 -26.24
CA ARG A 287 20.33 6.18 -25.81
C ARG A 287 19.98 7.18 -24.73
N PHE A 288 18.83 7.84 -24.83
CA PHE A 288 18.35 8.76 -23.79
C PHE A 288 18.20 8.03 -22.45
N LEU A 289 17.53 6.87 -22.47
CA LEU A 289 17.35 6.05 -21.27
C LEU A 289 18.69 5.59 -20.71
N GLN A 290 19.66 5.22 -21.56
CA GLN A 290 21.00 4.83 -21.11
C GLN A 290 21.71 5.96 -20.36
N VAL A 291 21.61 7.21 -20.84
CA VAL A 291 22.17 8.39 -20.14
C VAL A 291 21.51 8.60 -18.78
N VAL A 292 20.17 8.50 -18.72
CA VAL A 292 19.42 8.61 -17.45
C VAL A 292 19.83 7.50 -16.48
N ILE A 293 19.95 6.27 -16.96
CA ILE A 293 20.39 5.09 -16.18
C ILE A 293 21.79 5.30 -15.61
N ASP A 294 22.73 5.80 -16.40
CA ASP A 294 24.11 6.00 -15.94
C ASP A 294 24.20 7.13 -14.91
N LYS A 295 23.41 8.19 -15.05
CA LYS A 295 23.32 9.25 -14.03
C LYS A 295 22.66 8.75 -12.74
N LEU A 296 21.61 7.94 -12.84
CA LEU A 296 20.96 7.32 -11.70
C LEU A 296 21.90 6.38 -10.91
N ARG A 297 22.78 5.65 -11.60
CA ARG A 297 23.80 4.80 -10.95
C ARG A 297 24.82 5.60 -10.15
N ASN A 298 25.16 6.79 -10.64
CA ASN A 298 26.19 7.63 -10.02
C ASN A 298 25.63 8.51 -8.89
N SER A 299 24.31 8.67 -8.77
CA SER A 299 23.71 9.43 -7.67
C SER A 299 23.70 8.62 -6.37
N GLN A 300 24.34 9.11 -5.31
CA GLN A 300 24.33 8.51 -3.97
C GLN A 300 23.03 8.77 -3.17
N ASN A 301 22.13 9.64 -3.67
CA ASN A 301 20.94 10.08 -2.94
C ASN A 301 19.70 9.23 -3.25
N THR A 302 18.75 9.23 -2.30
CA THR A 302 17.38 8.71 -2.48
C THR A 302 16.74 9.34 -3.71
N VAL A 303 16.60 8.55 -4.76
CA VAL A 303 16.15 9.02 -6.07
C VAL A 303 14.70 9.51 -5.99
N ASN A 304 14.48 10.73 -6.47
CA ASN A 304 13.19 11.38 -6.59
C ASN A 304 12.19 10.48 -7.34
N THR A 305 11.07 10.14 -6.70
CA THR A 305 10.01 9.28 -7.26
C THR A 305 9.45 9.85 -8.57
N GLN A 306 9.52 11.18 -8.75
CA GLN A 306 9.07 11.90 -9.94
C GLN A 306 9.77 11.46 -11.23
N ILE A 307 11.06 11.10 -11.18
CA ILE A 307 11.81 10.65 -12.37
C ILE A 307 11.17 9.38 -12.94
N TRP A 308 10.89 8.43 -12.06
CA TRP A 308 10.30 7.13 -12.41
C TRP A 308 8.85 7.23 -12.87
N GLU A 309 8.11 8.24 -12.42
CA GLU A 309 6.75 8.50 -12.86
C GLU A 309 6.70 9.19 -14.22
N THR A 310 7.63 10.11 -14.46
CA THR A 310 7.74 10.89 -15.70
C THR A 310 8.29 10.04 -16.84
N ILE A 311 9.43 9.36 -16.62
CA ILE A 311 10.12 8.55 -17.61
C ILE A 311 9.66 7.09 -17.48
N LYS A 312 8.39 6.82 -17.85
CA LYS A 312 7.76 5.49 -17.69
C LYS A 312 8.56 4.31 -18.27
N PRO A 313 9.23 4.41 -19.44
CA PRO A 313 10.02 3.30 -19.99
C PRO A 313 11.18 2.85 -19.08
N LEU A 314 11.67 3.72 -18.18
CA LEU A 314 12.74 3.39 -17.24
C LEU A 314 12.39 2.18 -16.36
N LYS A 315 11.09 1.96 -16.09
CA LYS A 315 10.59 0.82 -15.30
C LYS A 315 10.93 -0.53 -15.95
N GLU A 316 11.03 -0.58 -17.28
CA GLU A 316 11.31 -1.81 -18.04
C GLU A 316 12.79 -2.24 -17.92
N TYR A 317 13.68 -1.32 -17.56
CA TYR A 317 15.11 -1.57 -17.36
C TYR A 317 15.45 -2.01 -15.93
N VAL A 318 14.46 -2.05 -15.03
CA VAL A 318 14.67 -2.54 -13.66
C VAL A 318 14.58 -4.05 -13.67
N GLU A 319 15.74 -4.69 -13.63
CA GLU A 319 15.86 -6.13 -13.44
C GLU A 319 15.84 -6.50 -11.95
N TYR A 320 15.33 -7.69 -11.65
CA TYR A 320 15.32 -8.23 -10.28
C TYR A 320 16.75 -8.40 -9.76
N HIS A 321 17.09 -7.71 -8.65
CA HIS A 321 18.46 -7.55 -8.13
C HIS A 321 19.49 -7.06 -9.17
N GLY A 322 19.03 -6.41 -10.24
CA GLY A 322 19.90 -5.77 -11.23
C GLY A 322 20.50 -4.45 -10.75
N LYS A 323 21.25 -3.78 -11.63
CA LYS A 323 21.98 -2.54 -11.31
C LYS A 323 21.09 -1.40 -10.79
N LEU A 324 19.83 -1.34 -11.25
CA LEU A 324 18.88 -0.30 -10.86
C LEU A 324 18.02 -0.70 -9.64
N TRP A 325 18.15 -1.94 -9.15
CA TRP A 325 17.28 -2.46 -8.10
C TRP A 325 17.33 -1.62 -6.84
N ASN A 326 18.53 -1.32 -6.32
CA ASN A 326 18.67 -0.63 -5.03
C ASN A 326 18.06 0.79 -5.04
N ILE A 327 18.16 1.49 -6.17
CA ILE A 327 17.67 2.86 -6.35
C ILE A 327 16.22 2.95 -6.85
N ALA A 328 15.62 1.84 -7.30
CA ALA A 328 14.24 1.82 -7.77
C ALA A 328 13.24 2.05 -6.60
N PRO A 329 12.17 2.82 -6.83
CA PRO A 329 11.05 2.96 -5.90
C PRO A 329 10.43 1.63 -5.49
N GLU A 330 9.89 1.56 -4.26
CA GLU A 330 9.28 0.35 -3.72
C GLU A 330 8.15 -0.19 -4.60
N TYR A 331 7.30 0.66 -5.18
CA TYR A 331 6.19 0.20 -6.02
C TYR A 331 6.65 -0.56 -7.29
N ILE A 332 7.83 -0.22 -7.83
CA ILE A 332 8.42 -0.94 -8.98
C ILE A 332 8.93 -2.30 -8.51
N LYS A 333 9.68 -2.33 -7.40
CA LYS A 333 10.18 -3.57 -6.78
C LYS A 333 9.02 -4.53 -6.50
N VAL A 334 7.95 -4.03 -5.90
CA VAL A 334 6.71 -4.79 -5.60
C VAL A 334 6.14 -5.44 -6.86
N ASN A 335 6.03 -4.70 -7.97
CA ASN A 335 5.51 -5.26 -9.24
C ASN A 335 6.41 -6.37 -9.80
N ILE A 336 7.73 -6.19 -9.74
CA ILE A 336 8.70 -7.20 -10.20
C ILE A 336 8.63 -8.45 -9.32
N ILE A 337 8.60 -8.30 -7.99
CA ILE A 337 8.47 -9.41 -7.03
C ILE A 337 7.17 -10.17 -7.31
N LYS A 338 6.05 -9.44 -7.47
CA LYS A 338 4.75 -10.05 -7.78
C LYS A 338 4.78 -10.86 -9.07
N LYS A 339 5.42 -10.35 -10.13
CA LYS A 339 5.55 -11.06 -11.42
C LYS A 339 6.48 -12.27 -11.31
N ARG A 340 7.58 -12.16 -10.56
CA ARG A 340 8.55 -13.25 -10.40
C ARG A 340 8.01 -14.41 -9.56
N TYR A 341 7.29 -14.09 -8.49
CA TYR A 341 6.88 -15.04 -7.46
C TYR A 341 5.37 -15.35 -7.48
N GLN A 342 4.75 -15.30 -8.66
CA GLN A 342 3.31 -15.49 -8.83
C GLN A 342 2.81 -16.79 -8.20
N LYS A 343 3.51 -17.91 -8.44
CA LYS A 343 3.15 -19.22 -7.89
C LYS A 343 3.15 -19.24 -6.35
N PHE A 344 4.21 -18.71 -5.73
CA PHE A 344 4.28 -18.58 -4.28
C PHE A 344 3.16 -17.69 -3.72
N LEU A 345 2.90 -16.55 -4.37
CA LEU A 345 1.87 -15.61 -3.92
C LEU A 345 0.46 -16.19 -4.06
N GLN A 346 0.22 -17.01 -5.08
CA GLN A 346 -1.03 -17.75 -5.21
C GLN A 346 -1.22 -18.73 -4.05
N ILE A 347 -0.19 -19.51 -3.69
CA ILE A 347 -0.23 -20.44 -2.55
C ILE A 347 -0.51 -19.69 -1.23
N VAL A 348 0.11 -18.53 -1.03
CA VAL A 348 -0.16 -17.68 0.16
C VAL A 348 -1.60 -17.18 0.17
N GLU A 349 -2.16 -16.84 -0.99
CA GLU A 349 -3.56 -16.41 -1.09
C GLU A 349 -4.53 -17.57 -0.84
N ASP A 350 -4.24 -18.75 -1.38
CA ASP A 350 -5.01 -19.98 -1.13
C ASP A 350 -4.98 -20.33 0.37
N TRP A 351 -3.82 -20.17 1.03
CA TRP A 351 -3.67 -20.37 2.48
C TRP A 351 -4.51 -19.39 3.31
N LYS A 352 -4.60 -18.13 2.91
CA LYS A 352 -5.43 -17.12 3.59
C LYS A 352 -6.93 -17.38 3.44
N ASN A 353 -7.33 -17.95 2.30
CA ASN A 353 -8.73 -18.24 1.99
C ASN A 353 -9.15 -19.67 2.34
N TYR A 354 -8.21 -20.48 2.83
CA TYR A 354 -8.44 -21.85 3.25
C TYR A 354 -9.59 -21.97 4.26
N LYS A 355 -10.43 -22.99 4.06
CA LYS A 355 -11.44 -23.45 5.01
C LYS A 355 -11.38 -24.98 5.11
N PRO A 356 -11.48 -25.56 6.32
CA PRO A 356 -11.58 -27.00 6.45
C PRO A 356 -12.81 -27.57 5.75
N LYS A 357 -12.69 -28.82 5.32
CA LYS A 357 -13.80 -29.56 4.72
C LYS A 357 -14.89 -29.79 5.76
N ASP A 358 -16.15 -29.58 5.39
CA ASP A 358 -17.33 -29.78 6.26
C ASP A 358 -17.24 -28.99 7.59
N ALA A 359 -16.64 -27.80 7.58
CA ALA A 359 -16.45 -26.99 8.78
C ALA A 359 -17.78 -26.66 9.50
N GLU A 360 -18.89 -26.58 8.76
CA GLU A 360 -20.24 -26.43 9.29
C GLU A 360 -20.68 -27.61 10.17
N ALA A 361 -20.17 -28.81 9.92
CA ALA A 361 -20.52 -30.03 10.67
C ALA A 361 -19.94 -30.05 12.09
N ILE A 362 -19.09 -29.08 12.45
CA ILE A 362 -18.48 -28.99 13.79
C ILE A 362 -19.36 -28.20 14.75
N THR A 363 -20.21 -27.30 14.26
CA THR A 363 -21.08 -26.47 15.10
C THR A 363 -22.53 -26.88 14.90
N ILE A 364 -23.04 -27.72 15.79
CA ILE A 364 -24.39 -28.30 15.70
C ILE A 364 -25.37 -27.46 16.52
N ASN A 365 -26.49 -27.08 15.91
CA ASN A 365 -27.56 -26.40 16.66
C ASN A 365 -28.14 -27.34 17.72
N CYS A 366 -28.34 -26.85 18.94
CA CYS A 366 -28.91 -27.68 20.00
C CYS A 366 -30.31 -28.21 19.63
N LYS A 367 -31.06 -27.53 18.76
CA LYS A 367 -32.36 -28.04 18.28
C LYS A 367 -32.21 -29.40 17.61
N THR A 368 -31.17 -29.58 16.81
CA THR A 368 -30.88 -30.86 16.15
C THR A 368 -30.37 -31.88 17.16
N ALA A 369 -29.44 -31.49 18.03
CA ALA A 369 -28.83 -32.41 18.98
C ALA A 369 -29.76 -32.90 20.09
N TYR A 370 -30.78 -32.12 20.45
CA TYR A 370 -31.77 -32.44 21.49
C TYR A 370 -33.15 -32.78 20.92
N ASP A 371 -33.25 -33.12 19.63
CA ASP A 371 -34.48 -33.67 19.03
C ASP A 371 -34.62 -35.14 19.43
N PHE A 372 -34.82 -35.36 20.74
CA PHE A 372 -34.81 -36.67 21.36
C PHE A 372 -36.07 -37.47 21.04
N THR A 373 -35.86 -38.75 20.77
CA THR A 373 -36.92 -39.76 20.79
C THR A 373 -37.24 -40.17 22.22
N ASN A 374 -38.33 -40.92 22.43
CA ASN A 374 -38.64 -41.47 23.75
C ASN A 374 -37.50 -42.37 24.28
N SER A 375 -36.85 -43.16 23.41
CA SER A 375 -35.72 -44.00 23.81
C SER A 375 -34.51 -43.17 24.25
N ASP A 376 -34.26 -42.01 23.64
CA ASP A 376 -33.19 -41.09 24.05
C ASP A 376 -33.45 -40.51 25.45
N GLU A 377 -34.69 -40.12 25.72
CA GLU A 377 -35.10 -39.62 27.04
C GLU A 377 -35.01 -40.71 28.11
N THR A 378 -35.46 -41.92 27.80
CA THR A 378 -35.34 -43.10 28.68
C THR A 378 -33.88 -43.38 29.02
N LEU A 379 -33.01 -43.48 28.01
CA LEU A 379 -31.58 -43.75 28.22
C LEU A 379 -30.92 -42.72 29.14
N ALA A 380 -31.17 -41.42 28.89
CA ALA A 380 -30.61 -40.36 29.70
C ALA A 380 -31.12 -40.39 31.15
N MET A 381 -32.35 -40.87 31.38
CA MET A 381 -32.92 -41.06 32.72
C MET A 381 -32.34 -42.29 33.43
N GLU A 382 -32.17 -43.41 32.74
CA GLU A 382 -31.51 -44.61 33.29
C GLU A 382 -30.10 -44.29 33.79
N TRP A 383 -29.30 -43.55 33.00
CA TRP A 383 -27.97 -43.10 33.45
C TRP A 383 -28.01 -42.19 34.69
N ALA A 384 -29.06 -41.40 34.84
CA ALA A 384 -29.20 -40.52 36.00
C ALA A 384 -29.50 -41.32 37.27
N GLU A 385 -30.35 -42.34 37.15
CA GLU A 385 -30.75 -43.23 38.25
C GLU A 385 -29.60 -44.18 38.64
N ASP A 386 -28.83 -44.68 37.68
CA ASP A 386 -27.60 -45.45 37.93
C ASP A 386 -26.54 -44.65 38.69
N ALA A 387 -26.47 -43.34 38.46
CA ALA A 387 -25.53 -42.47 39.15
C ALA A 387 -25.94 -42.20 40.61
N GLN A 388 -27.24 -42.11 40.91
CA GLN A 388 -27.81 -41.77 42.22
C GLN A 388 -29.23 -42.31 42.37
N GLU A 389 -29.56 -43.01 43.46
CA GLU A 389 -30.92 -43.52 43.75
C GLU A 389 -32.03 -42.44 43.67
N ARG A 390 -31.68 -41.18 43.97
CA ARG A 390 -32.54 -40.01 43.77
C ARG A 390 -31.74 -38.92 43.05
N PRO A 391 -31.75 -38.90 41.71
CA PRO A 391 -30.88 -38.00 40.96
C PRO A 391 -31.33 -36.55 41.11
N SER A 392 -30.40 -35.70 41.52
CA SER A 392 -30.62 -34.25 41.54
C SER A 392 -30.94 -33.70 40.15
N GLN A 393 -31.56 -32.52 40.07
CA GLN A 393 -31.80 -31.86 38.78
C GLN A 393 -30.51 -31.61 37.99
N PHE A 394 -29.41 -31.35 38.69
CA PHE A 394 -28.08 -31.22 38.10
C PHE A 394 -27.59 -32.53 37.48
N THR A 395 -27.80 -33.67 38.17
CA THR A 395 -27.44 -35.01 37.68
C THR A 395 -28.20 -35.32 36.40
N LYS A 396 -29.53 -35.15 36.41
CA LYS A 396 -30.40 -35.32 35.22
C LYS A 396 -29.90 -34.46 34.06
N SER A 397 -29.66 -33.17 34.30
CA SER A 397 -29.16 -32.25 33.27
C SER A 397 -27.79 -32.61 32.72
N THR A 398 -26.98 -33.34 33.48
CA THR A 398 -25.69 -33.84 33.01
C THR A 398 -25.88 -34.99 32.04
N MET A 399 -26.77 -35.94 32.34
CA MET A 399 -27.01 -37.11 31.50
C MET A 399 -27.68 -36.76 30.18
N PHE A 400 -28.69 -35.88 30.16
CA PHE A 400 -29.28 -35.43 28.89
C PHE A 400 -28.27 -34.66 28.04
N SER A 401 -27.36 -33.90 28.65
CA SER A 401 -26.32 -33.21 27.90
C SER A 401 -25.31 -34.20 27.31
N ALA A 402 -24.99 -35.29 28.02
CA ALA A 402 -24.17 -36.36 27.47
C ALA A 402 -24.86 -37.03 26.26
N ARG A 403 -26.16 -37.34 26.37
CA ARG A 403 -26.91 -37.88 25.23
C ARG A 403 -26.98 -36.91 24.05
N GLY A 404 -27.18 -35.61 24.32
CA GLY A 404 -27.18 -34.57 23.28
C GLY A 404 -25.83 -34.46 22.59
N ALA A 405 -24.73 -34.69 23.30
CA ALA A 405 -23.40 -34.75 22.70
C ALA A 405 -23.22 -35.96 21.77
N GLU A 406 -23.77 -37.12 22.13
CA GLU A 406 -23.78 -38.30 21.25
C GLU A 406 -24.60 -38.06 19.99
N LYS A 407 -25.79 -37.46 20.09
CA LYS A 407 -26.58 -37.09 18.90
C LYS A 407 -25.86 -36.07 18.01
N ALA A 408 -25.15 -35.11 18.61
CA ALA A 408 -24.33 -34.17 17.86
C ALA A 408 -23.16 -34.86 17.14
N ALA A 409 -22.54 -35.87 17.77
CA ALA A 409 -21.50 -36.69 17.17
C ALA A 409 -22.02 -37.52 16.00
N ILE A 410 -23.21 -38.11 16.13
CA ILE A 410 -23.88 -38.82 15.03
C ILE A 410 -24.08 -37.89 13.84
N PHE A 411 -24.72 -36.73 14.08
CA PHE A 411 -24.96 -35.73 13.04
C PHE A 411 -23.65 -35.26 12.38
N HIS A 412 -22.58 -35.07 13.15
CA HIS A 412 -21.26 -34.69 12.65
C HIS A 412 -20.75 -35.70 11.61
N TYR A 413 -20.76 -36.99 11.95
CA TYR A 413 -20.25 -38.03 11.04
C TYR A 413 -21.18 -38.27 9.85
N GLU A 414 -22.50 -38.24 10.04
CA GLU A 414 -23.47 -38.38 8.94
C GLU A 414 -23.32 -37.26 7.91
N THR A 415 -23.17 -36.01 8.38
CA THR A 415 -22.97 -34.84 7.49
C THR A 415 -21.68 -34.97 6.67
N ARG A 416 -20.67 -35.66 7.21
CA ARG A 416 -19.40 -35.97 6.54
C ARG A 416 -19.47 -37.22 5.65
N GLY A 417 -20.66 -37.78 5.44
CA GLY A 417 -20.91 -38.91 4.54
C GLY A 417 -20.61 -40.29 5.12
N TYR A 418 -20.42 -40.41 6.43
CA TYR A 418 -20.26 -41.72 7.07
C TYR A 418 -21.61 -42.37 7.36
N GLN A 419 -21.64 -43.70 7.34
CA GLN A 419 -22.74 -44.46 7.91
C GLN A 419 -22.53 -44.57 9.42
N VAL A 420 -23.53 -44.18 10.20
CA VAL A 420 -23.42 -44.12 11.66
C VAL A 420 -24.44 -45.04 12.30
N LYS A 421 -23.98 -45.89 13.23
CA LYS A 421 -24.83 -46.72 14.08
C LYS A 421 -24.74 -46.19 15.51
N ASP A 422 -25.88 -45.79 16.05
CA ASP A 422 -26.07 -45.40 17.44
C ASP A 422 -26.05 -46.65 18.31
N THR A 423 -24.94 -46.94 18.97
CA THR A 423 -24.77 -48.16 19.76
C THR A 423 -25.24 -47.94 21.20
N ALA A 424 -25.05 -46.75 21.76
CA ALA A 424 -25.51 -46.39 23.11
C ALA A 424 -27.01 -46.62 23.32
N ILE A 425 -27.85 -46.35 22.30
CA ILE A 425 -29.31 -46.55 22.38
C ILE A 425 -29.72 -48.01 22.63
N GLN A 426 -28.85 -48.98 22.27
CA GLN A 426 -29.11 -50.40 22.43
C GLN A 426 -29.17 -50.84 23.90
N GLN A 427 -28.74 -49.99 24.83
CA GLN A 427 -28.91 -50.19 26.27
C GLN A 427 -30.40 -50.28 26.67
N VAL A 428 -31.27 -49.46 26.06
CA VAL A 428 -32.71 -49.44 26.36
C VAL A 428 -33.42 -50.65 25.78
N ASP A 429 -33.04 -51.03 24.55
CA ASP A 429 -33.76 -52.07 23.82
C ASP A 429 -33.24 -53.50 24.11
N GLY A 430 -32.07 -53.63 24.74
CA GLY A 430 -31.48 -54.91 25.18
C GLY A 430 -30.95 -55.83 24.07
N PHE A 431 -30.91 -55.35 22.82
CA PHE A 431 -30.54 -56.17 21.65
C PHE A 431 -29.04 -56.51 21.53
N SER A 432 -28.16 -55.79 22.22
CA SER A 432 -26.72 -56.01 22.20
C SER A 432 -26.05 -55.54 23.49
N GLU A 433 -24.87 -56.07 23.80
CA GLU A 433 -23.99 -55.56 24.86
C GLU A 433 -22.86 -54.66 24.35
N ASP A 434 -22.81 -54.38 23.03
CA ASP A 434 -21.75 -53.58 22.40
C ASP A 434 -21.62 -52.16 22.98
N TRP A 435 -22.72 -51.61 23.51
CA TRP A 435 -22.75 -50.29 24.16
C TRP A 435 -21.81 -50.20 25.37
N LYS A 436 -21.44 -51.34 25.98
CA LYS A 436 -20.43 -51.39 27.03
C LYS A 436 -19.03 -51.03 26.51
N LEU A 437 -18.79 -51.21 25.20
CA LEU A 437 -17.48 -51.03 24.55
C LEU A 437 -17.33 -49.68 23.86
N TYR A 438 -18.39 -49.11 23.28
CA TYR A 438 -18.35 -47.83 22.57
C TYR A 438 -19.76 -47.25 22.40
N ASP A 439 -19.86 -45.95 22.15
CA ASP A 439 -21.14 -45.25 22.09
C ASP A 439 -21.67 -45.21 20.64
N ILE A 440 -20.77 -45.10 19.66
CA ILE A 440 -21.11 -44.95 18.24
C ILE A 440 -20.16 -45.79 17.37
N GLN A 441 -20.69 -46.48 16.36
CA GLN A 441 -19.92 -47.08 15.27
C GLN A 441 -20.07 -46.23 14.00
N VAL A 442 -18.94 -45.92 13.36
CA VAL A 442 -18.87 -45.05 12.19
C VAL A 442 -18.17 -45.78 11.06
N THR A 443 -18.86 -45.98 9.94
CA THR A 443 -18.35 -46.75 8.79
C THR A 443 -18.23 -45.86 7.56
N SER A 444 -17.05 -45.86 6.94
CA SER A 444 -16.85 -45.34 5.58
C SER A 444 -16.71 -46.50 4.59
N SER A 445 -16.52 -46.18 3.30
CA SER A 445 -16.23 -47.18 2.27
C SER A 445 -14.93 -47.97 2.51
N THR A 446 -14.02 -47.48 3.37
CA THR A 446 -12.68 -48.04 3.55
C THR A 446 -12.36 -48.45 4.98
N ARG A 447 -13.08 -47.94 5.99
CA ARG A 447 -12.77 -48.18 7.41
C ARG A 447 -14.02 -48.13 8.29
N THR A 448 -13.98 -48.89 9.38
CA THR A 448 -14.93 -48.75 10.49
C THR A 448 -14.18 -48.19 11.69
N LYS A 449 -14.73 -47.16 12.31
CA LYS A 449 -14.26 -46.56 13.56
C LYS A 449 -15.27 -46.83 14.67
N TYR A 450 -14.77 -46.92 15.89
CA TYR A 450 -15.59 -47.08 17.09
C TYR A 450 -15.27 -45.93 18.04
N ILE A 451 -16.30 -45.20 18.43
CA ILE A 451 -16.21 -43.91 19.07
C ILE A 451 -16.85 -43.95 20.46
N ASP A 452 -16.12 -43.47 21.46
CA ASP A 452 -16.59 -43.17 22.80
C ASP A 452 -16.69 -41.64 22.92
N VAL A 453 -17.91 -41.13 23.10
CA VAL A 453 -18.18 -39.70 23.14
C VAL A 453 -17.94 -39.20 24.55
N LYS A 454 -17.20 -38.11 24.67
CA LYS A 454 -16.97 -37.44 25.95
C LYS A 454 -17.46 -36.02 25.86
N ASN A 455 -18.34 -35.66 26.79
CA ASN A 455 -19.01 -34.38 26.82
C ASN A 455 -18.45 -33.45 27.91
N ALA A 456 -18.35 -32.19 27.52
CA ALA A 456 -17.84 -31.07 28.28
C ALA A 456 -18.89 -29.97 28.29
N ARG A 457 -19.28 -29.42 29.45
CA ARG A 457 -20.32 -28.38 29.52
C ARG A 457 -19.77 -27.03 29.93
N SER A 458 -20.08 -25.97 29.17
CA SER A 458 -19.68 -24.61 29.53
C SER A 458 -19.99 -24.28 31.01
N SER A 459 -19.20 -23.39 31.62
CA SER A 459 -19.50 -22.91 32.96
C SER A 459 -20.69 -21.97 32.94
N TYR A 460 -21.39 -21.83 34.08
CA TYR A 460 -22.51 -20.90 34.22
C TYR A 460 -22.11 -19.44 33.96
N SER A 461 -20.85 -19.08 34.24
CA SER A 461 -20.36 -17.70 34.18
C SER A 461 -19.76 -17.30 32.83
N LYS A 462 -19.36 -18.25 31.98
CA LYS A 462 -18.80 -17.99 30.63
C LYS A 462 -19.21 -19.06 29.62
N ASN A 463 -19.82 -18.64 28.51
CA ASN A 463 -20.36 -19.52 27.45
C ASN A 463 -19.31 -20.32 26.65
N ASN A 464 -18.01 -20.02 26.77
CA ASN A 464 -16.96 -20.61 25.92
C ASN A 464 -15.91 -21.47 26.67
N ARG A 465 -16.09 -21.80 27.96
CA ARG A 465 -15.06 -22.54 28.74
C ARG A 465 -15.70 -23.45 29.80
N PHE A 466 -15.14 -24.65 30.05
CA PHE A 466 -15.79 -25.74 30.80
C PHE A 466 -14.88 -26.57 31.74
N SER A 467 -15.52 -27.53 32.43
CA SER A 467 -14.99 -28.59 33.30
C SER A 467 -14.53 -29.90 32.60
N GLU A 468 -13.24 -30.27 32.70
CA GLU A 468 -12.71 -31.66 32.72
C GLU A 468 -13.43 -32.75 31.87
N PHE A 469 -12.82 -33.24 30.78
CA PHE A 469 -13.21 -34.52 30.18
C PHE A 469 -12.69 -35.68 31.03
N CYS A 470 -13.55 -36.30 31.82
CA CYS A 470 -13.18 -37.48 32.60
C CYS A 470 -13.32 -38.74 31.74
N VAL A 471 -12.25 -39.52 31.64
CA VAL A 471 -12.22 -40.85 31.03
C VAL A 471 -11.88 -41.84 32.13
N PRO A 472 -12.91 -42.49 32.72
CA PRO A 472 -12.68 -43.46 33.80
C PRO A 472 -11.79 -44.62 33.37
N THR A 473 -11.95 -45.06 32.12
CA THR A 473 -11.17 -46.14 31.52
C THR A 473 -11.16 -45.97 30.02
N PHE A 474 -9.99 -46.11 29.39
CA PHE A 474 -9.90 -46.23 27.94
C PHE A 474 -10.41 -47.60 27.52
N LYS A 475 -11.51 -47.61 26.76
CA LYS A 475 -12.14 -48.83 26.29
C LYS A 475 -11.32 -49.43 25.15
N LYS A 476 -11.35 -50.76 25.06
CA LYS A 476 -10.76 -51.54 23.98
C LYS A 476 -11.79 -52.47 23.40
N GLN A 477 -11.61 -52.79 22.12
CA GLN A 477 -12.41 -53.76 21.41
C GLN A 477 -11.97 -55.20 21.72
N CYS A 478 -12.77 -56.18 21.28
CA CYS A 478 -12.47 -57.61 21.42
C CYS A 478 -11.17 -58.04 20.70
N ASN A 479 -10.79 -57.32 19.63
CA ASN A 479 -9.51 -57.49 18.92
C ASN A 479 -8.35 -56.67 19.54
N ASN A 480 -8.56 -56.06 20.72
CA ASN A 480 -7.61 -55.20 21.43
C ASN A 480 -7.24 -53.88 20.71
N GLU A 481 -8.02 -53.46 19.71
CA GLU A 481 -7.93 -52.11 19.15
C GLU A 481 -8.51 -51.07 20.12
N ASP A 482 -7.88 -49.88 20.15
CA ASP A 482 -8.31 -48.78 21.03
C ASP A 482 -9.56 -48.09 20.47
N VAL A 483 -10.53 -47.85 21.35
CA VAL A 483 -11.71 -47.04 21.01
C VAL A 483 -11.30 -45.57 20.96
N ILE A 484 -11.71 -44.87 19.90
CA ILE A 484 -11.41 -43.45 19.69
C ILE A 484 -12.28 -42.63 20.62
N ILE A 485 -11.71 -41.61 21.26
CA ILE A 485 -12.47 -40.68 22.09
C ILE A 485 -12.79 -39.43 21.29
N LEU A 486 -14.07 -39.10 21.16
CA LEU A 486 -14.52 -37.86 20.55
C LEU A 486 -14.86 -36.82 21.62
N GLY A 487 -14.19 -35.67 21.58
CA GLY A 487 -14.47 -34.55 22.46
C GLY A 487 -15.63 -33.70 21.96
N VAL A 488 -16.63 -33.46 22.80
CA VAL A 488 -17.80 -32.63 22.47
C VAL A 488 -18.02 -31.57 23.54
N PHE A 489 -18.15 -30.31 23.12
CA PHE A 489 -18.40 -29.16 23.99
C PHE A 489 -19.84 -28.67 23.86
N SER A 490 -20.62 -28.86 24.91
CA SER A 490 -22.02 -28.47 25.03
C SER A 490 -22.20 -27.21 25.87
N PRO A 491 -23.25 -26.41 25.62
CA PRO A 491 -23.63 -25.33 26.51
C PRO A 491 -24.22 -25.85 27.83
N TYR A 492 -24.08 -25.07 28.90
CA TYR A 492 -24.75 -25.36 30.17
C TYR A 492 -26.25 -25.12 30.09
N PHE A 493 -27.00 -26.10 30.62
CA PHE A 493 -28.42 -26.00 30.92
C PHE A 493 -28.63 -26.33 32.40
N PRO A 494 -29.28 -25.45 33.19
CA PRO A 494 -29.49 -25.70 34.62
C PRO A 494 -30.69 -26.63 34.90
N ASN A 495 -31.69 -26.64 34.01
CA ASN A 495 -32.96 -27.34 34.19
C ASN A 495 -33.32 -28.16 32.95
N LEU A 496 -33.99 -29.28 33.19
CA LEU A 496 -34.54 -30.18 32.18
C LEU A 496 -36.03 -30.41 32.43
N PRO A 497 -36.84 -30.58 31.37
CA PRO A 497 -36.46 -30.48 29.95
C PRO A 497 -35.99 -29.05 29.61
N VAL A 498 -34.99 -28.92 28.73
CA VAL A 498 -34.46 -27.59 28.35
C VAL A 498 -35.58 -26.84 27.63
N PRO A 499 -36.00 -25.64 28.07
CA PRO A 499 -37.10 -24.96 27.40
C PRO A 499 -36.71 -24.65 25.94
N LYS A 500 -37.60 -24.96 24.97
CA LYS A 500 -37.34 -24.86 23.52
C LYS A 500 -36.69 -23.53 23.08
N ARG A 501 -37.04 -22.42 23.73
CA ARG A 501 -36.45 -21.09 23.48
C ARG A 501 -34.94 -20.99 23.75
N TYR A 502 -34.41 -21.76 24.69
CA TYR A 502 -32.97 -21.78 25.02
C TYR A 502 -32.18 -22.76 24.16
N ILE A 503 -32.86 -23.77 23.60
CA ILE A 503 -32.27 -24.74 22.68
C ILE A 503 -31.96 -24.06 21.33
N ASN A 504 -32.91 -23.29 20.80
CA ASN A 504 -32.80 -22.76 19.43
C ASN A 504 -31.65 -21.77 19.20
N SER A 505 -31.12 -21.14 20.25
CA SER A 505 -30.10 -20.09 20.15
C SER A 505 -28.69 -20.52 20.57
N LYS A 506 -28.46 -21.81 20.84
CA LYS A 506 -27.16 -22.32 21.31
C LYS A 506 -26.67 -23.46 20.42
N ASN A 507 -25.35 -23.63 20.37
CA ASN A 507 -24.70 -24.67 19.58
C ASN A 507 -23.81 -25.55 20.45
N ILE A 508 -23.72 -26.82 20.07
CA ILE A 508 -22.72 -27.80 20.51
C ILE A 508 -21.54 -27.73 19.53
N LYS A 509 -20.32 -27.90 20.03
CA LYS A 509 -19.09 -27.92 19.21
C LYS A 509 -18.39 -29.28 19.31
N ILE A 510 -18.01 -29.85 18.17
CA ILE A 510 -17.09 -30.98 18.12
C ILE A 510 -15.66 -30.46 18.28
N LEU A 511 -14.85 -31.11 19.10
CA LEU A 511 -13.46 -30.71 19.35
C LEU A 511 -12.45 -31.54 18.58
N GLY A 512 -12.83 -32.75 18.18
CA GLY A 512 -11.97 -33.69 17.48
C GLY A 512 -11.86 -35.04 18.18
N GLU A 513 -11.02 -35.89 17.62
CA GLU A 513 -10.73 -37.26 18.04
C GLU A 513 -9.38 -37.31 18.80
N VAL A 514 -9.26 -38.25 19.74
CA VAL A 514 -7.99 -38.58 20.40
C VAL A 514 -7.97 -40.07 20.79
N THR A 515 -6.78 -40.66 20.84
CA THR A 515 -6.56 -42.05 21.28
C THR A 515 -5.57 -42.10 22.44
N LYS A 516 -5.60 -43.18 23.22
CA LYS A 516 -4.66 -43.40 24.32
C LYS A 516 -3.20 -43.43 23.84
N PRO A 517 -2.83 -44.18 22.78
CA PRO A 517 -1.45 -44.25 22.32
C PRO A 517 -0.90 -42.88 21.92
N LEU A 518 -1.73 -42.03 21.32
CA LEU A 518 -1.35 -40.67 20.96
C LEU A 518 -1.00 -39.83 22.20
N LEU A 519 -1.81 -39.91 23.25
CA LEU A 519 -1.54 -39.18 24.50
C LEU A 519 -0.25 -39.62 25.16
N GLU A 520 -0.04 -40.93 25.28
CA GLU A 520 1.19 -41.51 25.84
C GLU A 520 2.42 -41.07 25.04
N GLN A 521 2.32 -41.10 23.70
CA GLN A 521 3.37 -40.62 22.80
C GLN A 521 3.68 -39.12 23.01
N LEU A 522 2.65 -38.27 23.14
CA LEU A 522 2.85 -36.84 23.37
C LEU A 522 3.51 -36.56 24.73
N GLN A 523 3.11 -37.27 25.79
CA GLN A 523 3.72 -37.14 27.11
C GLN A 523 5.20 -37.56 27.08
N GLU A 524 5.52 -38.66 26.38
CA GLU A 524 6.89 -39.11 26.21
C GLU A 524 7.74 -38.09 25.46
N ARG A 525 7.23 -37.55 24.34
CA ARG A 525 7.92 -36.50 23.54
C ARG A 525 8.19 -35.26 24.39
N CYS A 526 7.22 -34.78 25.16
CA CYS A 526 7.40 -33.62 26.02
C CYS A 526 8.47 -33.86 27.11
N SER A 527 8.44 -35.04 27.72
CA SER A 527 9.41 -35.42 28.77
C SER A 527 10.84 -35.51 28.24
N LYS A 528 11.01 -35.97 26.98
CA LYS A 528 12.32 -35.98 26.30
C LYS A 528 12.83 -34.58 25.97
N LEU A 529 11.95 -33.69 25.53
CA LEU A 529 12.34 -32.34 25.11
C LEU A 529 12.69 -31.43 26.30
N SER A 530 11.97 -31.57 27.41
CA SER A 530 12.18 -30.73 28.60
C SER A 530 12.06 -31.56 29.90
N PRO A 531 13.19 -32.09 30.42
CA PRO A 531 13.19 -32.88 31.67
C PRO A 531 12.75 -32.10 32.91
N GLN A 532 12.78 -30.77 32.85
CA GLN A 532 12.35 -29.86 33.92
C GLN A 532 10.84 -29.52 33.83
N LEU A 533 10.11 -30.17 32.92
CA LEU A 533 8.65 -30.07 32.79
C LEU A 533 8.00 -31.45 32.95
N GLU A 534 7.04 -31.54 33.86
CA GLU A 534 6.12 -32.68 33.95
C GLU A 534 4.78 -32.35 33.30
N ILE A 535 4.34 -33.18 32.35
CA ILE A 535 2.98 -33.14 31.81
C ILE A 535 2.21 -34.40 32.26
N THR A 536 1.19 -34.22 33.10
CA THR A 536 0.41 -35.34 33.66
C THR A 536 -1.05 -35.32 33.21
N ILE A 537 -1.55 -36.45 32.70
CA ILE A 537 -2.97 -36.65 32.38
C ILE A 537 -3.74 -37.51 33.40
N LYS A 538 -3.05 -38.07 34.39
CA LYS A 538 -3.59 -38.97 35.42
C LYS A 538 -3.99 -38.23 36.70
N ARG A 539 -5.07 -38.68 37.35
CA ARG A 539 -5.54 -38.17 38.65
C ARG A 539 -6.21 -39.27 39.47
N GLU A 540 -6.13 -39.19 40.80
CA GLU A 540 -7.04 -39.92 41.68
C GLU A 540 -8.50 -39.48 41.46
N SER A 541 -9.37 -40.46 41.24
CA SER A 541 -10.80 -40.30 41.04
C SER A 541 -11.44 -39.67 42.26
N LYS A 542 -12.30 -38.67 42.04
CA LYS A 542 -13.13 -38.08 43.09
C LYS A 542 -14.14 -39.08 43.68
N TYR A 543 -14.52 -40.10 42.91
CA TYR A 543 -15.63 -41.00 43.25
C TYR A 543 -15.16 -42.34 43.83
N LYS A 544 -13.91 -42.73 43.62
CA LYS A 544 -13.32 -43.94 44.18
C LYS A 544 -11.88 -43.66 44.64
N LYS A 545 -11.69 -43.61 45.96
CA LYS A 545 -10.35 -43.56 46.57
C LYS A 545 -9.55 -44.77 46.07
N ASN A 546 -8.30 -44.56 45.63
CA ASN A 546 -7.43 -45.56 44.96
C ASN A 546 -7.80 -45.94 43.52
N TYR A 547 -8.75 -45.25 42.87
CA TYR A 547 -9.01 -45.42 41.44
C TYR A 547 -8.41 -44.24 40.70
N LEU A 548 -7.48 -44.48 39.77
CA LEU A 548 -6.96 -43.42 38.92
C LEU A 548 -7.87 -43.25 37.71
N SER A 549 -8.39 -42.05 37.50
CA SER A 549 -9.11 -41.68 36.27
C SER A 549 -8.20 -40.81 35.41
N GLU A 550 -8.29 -40.99 34.10
CA GLU A 550 -7.58 -40.14 33.15
C GLU A 550 -8.46 -38.96 32.80
N TYR A 551 -7.86 -37.77 32.77
CA TYR A 551 -8.56 -36.53 32.42
C TYR A 551 -7.95 -35.99 31.16
N LEU A 552 -8.77 -35.83 30.12
CA LEU A 552 -8.30 -35.38 28.83
C LEU A 552 -8.31 -33.86 28.76
N PRO A 553 -7.17 -33.25 28.43
CA PRO A 553 -7.14 -31.82 28.21
C PRO A 553 -7.76 -31.48 26.85
N ILE A 554 -8.36 -30.29 26.77
CA ILE A 554 -9.03 -29.79 25.57
C ILE A 554 -8.11 -29.78 24.35
N TRP A 555 -6.85 -29.39 24.55
CA TRP A 555 -5.89 -29.28 23.47
C TRP A 555 -5.52 -30.63 22.84
N ALA A 556 -5.86 -31.75 23.47
CA ALA A 556 -5.51 -33.07 22.94
C ALA A 556 -6.38 -33.53 21.78
N PHE A 557 -7.55 -32.90 21.58
CA PHE A 557 -8.48 -33.25 20.51
C PHE A 557 -8.11 -32.51 19.22
N ASP A 558 -8.14 -33.24 18.10
CA ASP A 558 -8.00 -32.67 16.76
C ASP A 558 -8.71 -33.54 15.71
N PHE A 559 -8.83 -33.05 14.49
CA PHE A 559 -9.51 -33.71 13.38
C PHE A 559 -8.55 -34.54 12.53
N ASP A 560 -9.11 -35.47 11.77
CA ASP A 560 -8.37 -36.34 10.87
C ASP A 560 -7.91 -35.61 9.58
N GLU A 561 -7.15 -36.31 8.76
CA GLU A 561 -6.54 -35.74 7.54
C GLU A 561 -7.58 -35.38 6.47
N ASP A 562 -8.68 -36.12 6.38
CA ASP A 562 -9.77 -35.80 5.44
C ASP A 562 -10.36 -34.42 5.72
N PHE A 563 -10.52 -34.06 7.00
CA PHE A 563 -10.96 -32.73 7.41
C PHE A 563 -9.99 -31.62 6.97
N TYR A 564 -8.68 -31.92 6.99
CA TYR A 564 -7.61 -31.01 6.59
C TYR A 564 -7.17 -31.17 5.12
N SER A 565 -7.90 -31.93 4.30
CA SER A 565 -7.47 -32.31 2.95
C SER A 565 -7.10 -31.11 2.05
N GLU A 566 -7.90 -30.05 2.04
CA GLU A 566 -7.57 -28.82 1.27
C GLU A 566 -6.32 -28.11 1.79
N ARG A 567 -6.10 -28.10 3.11
CA ARG A 567 -4.87 -27.56 3.72
C ARG A 567 -3.66 -28.37 3.27
N LEU A 568 -3.75 -29.70 3.30
CA LEU A 568 -2.66 -30.59 2.91
C LEU A 568 -2.24 -30.38 1.45
N LYS A 569 -3.18 -30.10 0.55
CA LYS A 569 -2.88 -29.72 -0.85
C LYS A 569 -2.08 -28.43 -0.95
N ILE A 570 -2.47 -27.38 -0.20
CA ILE A 570 -1.76 -26.09 -0.18
C ILE A 570 -0.33 -26.28 0.38
N GLU A 571 -0.19 -27.05 1.45
CA GLU A 571 1.10 -27.36 2.05
C GLU A 571 2.00 -28.16 1.10
N GLU A 572 1.44 -29.11 0.35
CA GLU A 572 2.16 -29.87 -0.66
C GLU A 572 2.65 -28.96 -1.79
N GLN A 573 1.81 -28.06 -2.28
CA GLN A 573 2.22 -27.05 -3.27
C GLN A 573 3.37 -26.18 -2.76
N PHE A 574 3.35 -25.79 -1.49
CA PHE A 574 4.43 -25.04 -0.86
C PHE A 574 5.72 -25.87 -0.76
N ARG A 575 5.63 -27.13 -0.30
CA ARG A 575 6.77 -28.06 -0.23
C ARG A 575 7.43 -28.28 -1.58
N ASN A 576 6.64 -28.30 -2.65
CA ASN A 576 7.10 -28.50 -4.03
C ASN A 576 7.70 -27.25 -4.67
N LEU A 577 7.79 -26.12 -3.97
CA LEU A 577 8.53 -24.95 -4.45
C LEU A 577 10.03 -25.16 -4.33
N SER A 578 10.76 -24.85 -5.39
CA SER A 578 12.21 -24.71 -5.33
C SER A 578 12.60 -23.48 -4.51
N SER A 579 13.82 -23.47 -3.97
CA SER A 579 14.34 -22.34 -3.19
C SER A 579 14.31 -21.00 -3.94
N ASN A 580 14.42 -21.03 -5.27
CA ASN A 580 14.39 -19.85 -6.14
C ASN A 580 12.96 -19.33 -6.41
N GLU A 581 11.93 -20.12 -6.13
CA GLU A 581 10.52 -19.75 -6.22
C GLU A 581 9.98 -19.16 -4.90
N ILE A 582 10.79 -19.15 -3.83
CA ILE A 582 10.43 -18.56 -2.53
C ILE A 582 11.12 -17.20 -2.38
N PRO A 583 10.38 -16.08 -2.26
CA PRO A 583 10.97 -14.77 -2.04
C PRO A 583 11.72 -14.71 -0.69
N PRO A 584 12.83 -13.96 -0.57
CA PRO A 584 13.44 -13.69 0.72
C PRO A 584 12.49 -12.87 1.62
N LEU A 585 12.61 -13.02 2.95
CA LEU A 585 11.70 -12.37 3.89
C LEU A 585 11.74 -10.83 3.82
N SER A 586 12.87 -10.24 3.42
CA SER A 586 13.00 -8.79 3.17
C SER A 586 12.08 -8.29 2.05
N GLU A 587 11.83 -9.12 1.02
CA GLU A 587 10.93 -8.77 -0.08
C GLU A 587 9.47 -9.00 0.29
N LEU A 588 9.20 -10.04 1.08
CA LEU A 588 7.86 -10.26 1.64
C LEU A 588 7.43 -9.09 2.53
N LYS A 589 8.37 -8.48 3.28
CA LYS A 589 8.12 -7.23 4.02
C LYS A 589 7.68 -6.07 3.12
N LEU A 590 8.29 -5.92 1.93
CA LEU A 590 7.84 -4.91 0.94
C LEU A 590 6.41 -5.18 0.46
N LEU A 591 6.03 -6.46 0.35
CA LEU A 591 4.66 -6.87 0.03
C LEU A 591 3.70 -6.84 1.23
N ARG A 592 4.18 -6.54 2.44
CA ARG A 592 3.44 -6.64 3.70
C ARG A 592 2.88 -8.06 3.95
N LEU A 593 3.66 -9.08 3.61
CA LEU A 593 3.33 -10.49 3.79
C LEU A 593 4.30 -11.15 4.78
N PHE A 594 3.76 -12.03 5.64
CA PHE A 594 4.53 -12.81 6.61
C PHE A 594 4.03 -14.26 6.69
N PRO A 595 4.27 -15.08 5.65
CA PRO A 595 3.73 -16.44 5.53
C PRO A 595 4.45 -17.46 6.44
N LEU A 596 4.65 -17.11 7.71
CA LEU A 596 5.40 -17.91 8.68
C LEU A 596 4.61 -19.15 9.10
N SER A 597 3.29 -19.03 9.28
CA SER A 597 2.45 -20.16 9.65
C SER A 597 2.39 -21.19 8.53
N LEU A 598 2.25 -20.75 7.28
CA LEU A 598 2.29 -21.61 6.10
C LEU A 598 3.60 -22.40 6.02
N ALA A 599 4.75 -21.73 6.20
CA ALA A 599 6.05 -22.39 6.14
C ALA A 599 6.21 -23.43 7.25
N LEU A 600 5.87 -23.09 8.50
CA LEU A 600 5.96 -24.06 9.59
C LEU A 600 4.98 -25.21 9.45
N SER A 601 3.77 -24.96 8.94
CA SER A 601 2.79 -26.01 8.69
C SER A 601 3.24 -26.95 7.58
N SER A 602 3.86 -26.41 6.53
CA SER A 602 4.27 -27.17 5.35
C SER A 602 5.57 -27.96 5.53
N THR A 603 6.60 -27.34 6.12
CA THR A 603 7.98 -27.87 6.13
C THR A 603 8.58 -28.05 7.52
N LEU A 604 7.85 -27.68 8.59
CA LEU A 604 8.34 -27.70 9.99
C LEU A 604 9.66 -26.93 10.21
N SER A 605 10.02 -26.05 9.27
CA SER A 605 11.22 -25.22 9.29
C SER A 605 11.03 -24.06 8.33
N PHE A 606 11.64 -22.92 8.63
CA PHE A 606 11.67 -21.79 7.71
C PHE A 606 12.64 -22.03 6.54
N PRO A 607 12.34 -21.48 5.34
CA PRO A 607 13.30 -21.36 4.25
C PRO A 607 14.62 -20.71 4.70
N SER A 608 15.75 -21.18 4.18
CA SER A 608 17.08 -20.69 4.57
C SER A 608 17.26 -19.19 4.37
N SER A 609 16.63 -18.61 3.34
CA SER A 609 16.63 -17.17 3.08
C SER A 609 15.90 -16.36 4.15
N TRP A 610 14.94 -16.96 4.86
CA TRP A 610 14.16 -16.31 5.92
C TRP A 610 14.87 -16.35 7.26
N LYS A 611 15.61 -17.44 7.56
CA LYS A 611 16.29 -17.64 8.85
C LYS A 611 17.19 -16.47 9.26
N LYS A 612 17.85 -15.80 8.31
CA LYS A 612 18.70 -14.62 8.56
C LYS A 612 17.94 -13.39 9.10
N ASN A 613 16.63 -13.36 8.94
CA ASN A 613 15.76 -12.25 9.33
C ASN A 613 14.87 -12.60 10.54
N LEU A 614 15.01 -13.79 11.10
CA LEU A 614 14.28 -14.29 12.25
C LEU A 614 15.21 -14.32 13.46
N ASN A 615 14.68 -14.05 14.65
CA ASN A 615 15.46 -14.09 15.88
C ASN A 615 15.64 -15.52 16.41
N SER A 616 16.53 -15.70 17.38
CA SER A 616 16.84 -16.99 18.01
C SER A 616 15.59 -17.68 18.57
N SER A 617 14.70 -16.94 19.23
CA SER A 617 13.48 -17.50 19.82
C SER A 617 12.50 -18.02 18.76
N GLN A 618 12.33 -17.32 17.64
CA GLN A 618 11.49 -17.76 16.51
C GLN A 618 12.00 -19.06 15.89
N LEU A 619 13.32 -19.18 15.75
CA LEU A 619 13.95 -20.40 15.26
C LEU A 619 13.80 -21.55 16.26
N ARG A 620 14.00 -21.28 17.55
CA ARG A 620 13.85 -22.27 18.63
C ARG A 620 12.42 -22.80 18.74
N PHE A 621 11.42 -21.93 18.60
CA PHE A 621 10.02 -22.35 18.54
C PHE A 621 9.75 -23.33 17.40
N ALA A 622 10.30 -23.07 16.21
CA ALA A 622 10.17 -23.96 15.06
C ALA A 622 10.81 -25.33 15.30
N GLU A 623 11.97 -25.38 15.96
CA GLU A 623 12.65 -26.63 16.34
C GLU A 623 11.81 -27.46 17.33
N ILE A 624 11.23 -26.82 18.34
CA ILE A 624 10.34 -27.47 19.31
C ILE A 624 9.13 -28.06 18.59
N LEU A 625 8.47 -27.28 17.71
CA LEU A 625 7.33 -27.75 16.94
C LEU A 625 7.71 -28.95 16.05
N LYS A 626 8.85 -28.84 15.34
CA LYS A 626 9.36 -29.93 14.51
C LYS A 626 9.58 -31.20 15.31
N PHE A 627 10.24 -31.11 16.47
CA PHE A 627 10.48 -32.26 17.35
C PHE A 627 9.17 -32.91 17.80
N LEU A 628 8.17 -32.10 18.16
CA LEU A 628 6.86 -32.59 18.58
C LEU A 628 6.11 -33.31 17.47
N VAL A 629 6.27 -32.90 16.21
CA VAL A 629 5.60 -33.51 15.05
C VAL A 629 6.35 -34.74 14.56
N ASP A 630 7.66 -34.62 14.33
CA ASP A 630 8.50 -35.68 13.75
C ASP A 630 8.62 -36.91 14.64
N GLY A 631 8.66 -36.72 15.96
CA GLY A 631 9.17 -37.75 16.88
C GLY A 631 10.64 -38.09 16.56
N ASN A 632 11.31 -38.89 17.39
CA ASN A 632 12.71 -39.28 17.17
C ASN A 632 12.94 -40.21 15.96
N ASN A 633 11.97 -40.36 15.04
CA ASN A 633 12.08 -41.27 13.90
C ASN A 633 12.95 -40.67 12.80
N THR A 634 14.24 -40.94 12.89
CA THR A 634 15.18 -40.86 11.76
C THR A 634 15.12 -42.11 10.86
N ASP A 635 14.28 -43.12 11.16
CA ASP A 635 14.49 -44.49 10.63
C ASP A 635 13.27 -45.31 10.20
N THR A 636 12.10 -44.71 9.93
CA THR A 636 11.00 -45.46 9.29
C THR A 636 10.73 -44.90 7.91
N GLY A 637 11.14 -45.63 6.87
CA GLY A 637 10.92 -45.33 5.45
C GLY A 637 9.45 -45.39 4.99
N ASN A 638 8.50 -45.07 5.88
CA ASN A 638 7.12 -44.78 5.52
C ASN A 638 7.00 -43.27 5.34
N GLU A 639 6.65 -42.86 4.12
CA GLU A 639 6.37 -41.50 3.68
C GLU A 639 5.06 -40.94 4.27
N ASP A 640 4.79 -41.16 5.57
CA ASP A 640 3.61 -40.59 6.20
C ASP A 640 3.74 -39.06 6.22
N ILE A 641 2.76 -38.39 5.62
CA ILE A 641 2.70 -36.94 5.55
C ILE A 641 2.59 -36.41 6.98
N LYS A 642 3.63 -35.68 7.42
CA LYS A 642 3.69 -35.11 8.76
C LYS A 642 2.78 -33.89 8.86
N VAL A 643 1.65 -34.04 9.54
CA VAL A 643 0.64 -32.99 9.68
C VAL A 643 0.77 -32.28 11.03
N VAL A 644 0.88 -30.94 11.02
CA VAL A 644 0.79 -30.15 12.26
C VAL A 644 -0.64 -30.18 12.78
N LYS A 645 -0.79 -30.49 14.07
CA LYS A 645 -2.07 -30.68 14.77
C LYS A 645 -2.18 -29.66 15.91
N LEU A 646 -3.39 -29.38 16.37
CA LEU A 646 -3.68 -28.41 17.42
C LEU A 646 -2.89 -28.68 18.71
N PHE A 647 -2.79 -29.96 19.11
CA PHE A 647 -1.98 -30.37 20.27
C PHE A 647 -0.49 -30.10 20.08
N HIS A 648 0.06 -30.26 18.86
CA HIS A 648 1.46 -29.93 18.57
C HIS A 648 1.71 -28.43 18.79
N ILE A 649 0.80 -27.58 18.32
CA ILE A 649 0.92 -26.12 18.47
C ILE A 649 0.80 -25.71 19.93
N PHE A 650 -0.19 -26.24 20.66
CA PHE A 650 -0.35 -25.96 22.08
C PHE A 650 0.90 -26.32 22.87
N LEU A 651 1.39 -27.55 22.70
CA LEU A 651 2.56 -28.03 23.41
C LEU A 651 3.80 -27.24 23.02
N ALA A 652 3.98 -26.87 21.74
CA ALA A 652 5.11 -26.04 21.31
C ALA A 652 5.09 -24.66 21.98
N VAL A 653 3.92 -24.01 22.06
CA VAL A 653 3.76 -22.72 22.75
C VAL A 653 4.11 -22.85 24.21
N LEU A 654 3.54 -23.84 24.90
CA LEU A 654 3.76 -24.06 26.34
C LEU A 654 5.23 -24.40 26.64
N LEU A 655 5.82 -25.36 25.92
CA LEU A 655 7.20 -25.80 26.09
C LEU A 655 8.17 -24.65 25.83
N HIS A 656 8.01 -23.93 24.72
CA HIS A 656 8.88 -22.80 24.40
C HIS A 656 8.79 -21.68 25.45
N PHE A 657 7.58 -21.40 25.95
CA PHE A 657 7.39 -20.39 26.99
C PHE A 657 8.10 -20.78 28.30
N LEU A 658 7.92 -22.04 28.71
CA LEU A 658 8.51 -22.56 29.95
C LEU A 658 10.03 -22.70 29.83
N GLU A 659 10.54 -23.09 28.67
CA GLU A 659 11.98 -23.11 28.38
C GLU A 659 12.57 -21.71 28.58
N ASN A 660 11.90 -20.65 28.11
CA ASN A 660 12.33 -19.27 28.32
C ASN A 660 12.17 -18.76 29.77
N CYS A 661 11.34 -19.42 30.60
CA CYS A 661 11.31 -19.15 32.04
C CYS A 661 12.53 -19.79 32.75
N LEU A 662 13.01 -20.93 32.27
CA LEU A 662 14.16 -21.65 32.81
C LEU A 662 15.49 -21.09 32.31
N HIS A 663 15.55 -20.78 31.01
CA HIS A 663 16.71 -20.35 30.24
C HIS A 663 16.34 -19.15 29.37
N PRO A 664 16.34 -17.93 29.94
CA PRO A 664 15.79 -16.76 29.27
C PRO A 664 16.61 -16.36 28.03
N ASP A 665 15.97 -16.32 26.87
CA ASP A 665 16.51 -15.66 25.68
C ASP A 665 16.21 -14.14 25.77
N PRO A 666 17.22 -13.25 25.63
CA PRO A 666 16.99 -11.81 25.64
C PRO A 666 16.06 -11.33 24.51
N ASN A 667 15.93 -12.09 23.41
CA ASN A 667 15.06 -11.77 22.27
C ASN A 667 13.64 -12.33 22.42
N PHE A 668 13.35 -13.07 23.49
CA PHE A 668 12.05 -13.70 23.67
C PHE A 668 10.99 -12.72 24.17
N SER A 669 9.83 -12.75 23.52
CA SER A 669 8.58 -12.17 23.99
C SER A 669 7.43 -13.06 23.54
N PRO A 670 6.47 -13.44 24.41
CA PRO A 670 5.32 -14.25 24.00
C PRO A 670 4.45 -13.62 22.89
N SER A 671 4.55 -12.30 22.68
CA SER A 671 3.89 -11.63 21.56
C SER A 671 4.26 -12.22 20.18
N MET A 672 5.43 -12.87 20.08
CA MET A 672 5.87 -13.57 18.87
C MET A 672 4.93 -14.69 18.42
N TYR A 673 4.23 -15.35 19.35
CA TYR A 673 3.34 -16.48 19.00
C TYR A 673 2.23 -15.99 18.08
N LYS A 674 1.66 -14.82 18.35
CA LYS A 674 0.63 -14.23 17.48
C LYS A 674 1.17 -13.96 16.07
N GLN A 675 2.41 -13.51 16.00
CA GLN A 675 3.07 -13.18 14.73
C GLN A 675 3.35 -14.41 13.87
N ILE A 676 3.66 -15.54 14.51
CA ILE A 676 3.94 -16.80 13.83
C ILE A 676 2.67 -17.56 13.48
N LEU A 677 1.69 -17.61 14.40
CA LEU A 677 0.58 -18.56 14.33
C LEU A 677 -0.66 -18.03 13.60
N PHE A 678 -0.88 -16.72 13.54
CA PHE A 678 -2.17 -16.13 13.12
C PHE A 678 -2.08 -15.06 12.03
N ILE A 679 -0.90 -14.52 11.69
CA ILE A 679 -0.83 -13.35 10.77
C ILE A 679 -1.32 -13.67 9.35
N ASP A 680 -1.00 -14.85 8.86
CA ASP A 680 -1.20 -15.25 7.47
C ASP A 680 -2.29 -16.30 7.27
N SER A 681 -3.01 -16.69 8.33
CA SER A 681 -4.06 -17.71 8.28
C SER A 681 -5.31 -17.27 9.05
N PRO A 682 -6.53 -17.60 8.56
CA PRO A 682 -7.76 -17.41 9.33
C PRO A 682 -7.86 -18.34 10.55
N TYR A 683 -6.99 -19.35 10.62
CA TYR A 683 -6.93 -20.35 11.69
C TYR A 683 -5.52 -20.44 12.28
N THR A 684 -5.35 -21.12 13.42
CA THR A 684 -4.04 -21.26 14.08
C THR A 684 -3.12 -22.15 13.24
N MET A 685 -2.22 -21.58 12.44
CA MET A 685 -1.44 -22.32 11.42
C MET A 685 -2.29 -23.27 10.56
N GLY A 686 -3.48 -22.83 10.14
CA GLY A 686 -4.39 -23.68 9.37
C GLY A 686 -5.04 -24.83 10.16
N THR A 687 -4.73 -25.02 11.46
CA THR A 687 -5.44 -25.97 12.32
C THR A 687 -6.71 -25.36 12.88
N TYR A 688 -7.79 -26.13 12.93
CA TYR A 688 -9.07 -25.63 13.42
C TYR A 688 -9.10 -25.65 14.95
N ASP A 689 -9.42 -24.50 15.55
CA ASP A 689 -9.52 -24.31 17.00
C ASP A 689 -10.95 -23.87 17.37
N PRO A 690 -11.90 -24.82 17.55
CA PRO A 690 -13.33 -24.52 17.66
C PRO A 690 -13.70 -23.55 18.79
N ILE A 691 -12.86 -23.45 19.82
CA ILE A 691 -13.12 -22.61 21.00
C ILE A 691 -12.08 -21.49 21.19
N GLY A 692 -11.17 -21.30 20.23
CA GLY A 692 -10.12 -20.29 20.27
C GLY A 692 -9.14 -20.48 21.44
N PHE A 693 -8.88 -21.72 21.83
CA PHE A 693 -8.01 -22.07 22.95
C PHE A 693 -6.57 -21.55 22.78
N ILE A 694 -5.97 -21.67 21.60
CA ILE A 694 -4.57 -21.28 21.35
C ILE A 694 -4.40 -19.76 21.44
N ALA A 695 -5.30 -18.99 20.83
CA ALA A 695 -5.25 -17.54 20.91
C ALA A 695 -5.35 -17.07 22.37
N ASN A 696 -6.28 -17.67 23.12
CA ASN A 696 -6.49 -17.36 24.53
C ASN A 696 -5.27 -17.68 25.40
N ILE A 697 -4.59 -18.81 25.21
CA ILE A 697 -3.39 -19.12 25.99
C ILE A 697 -2.25 -18.18 25.61
N CYS A 698 -2.10 -17.79 24.34
CA CYS A 698 -1.09 -16.80 23.94
C CYS A 698 -1.30 -15.45 24.66
N ASP A 699 -2.54 -14.96 24.73
CA ASP A 699 -2.89 -13.73 25.47
C ASP A 699 -2.53 -13.81 26.95
N VAL A 700 -2.82 -14.96 27.57
CA VAL A 700 -2.55 -15.19 28.99
C VAL A 700 -1.05 -15.24 29.26
N LEU A 701 -0.30 -15.98 28.46
CA LEU A 701 1.16 -16.09 28.60
C LEU A 701 1.86 -14.75 28.38
N GLU A 702 1.40 -13.95 27.42
CA GLU A 702 1.88 -12.58 27.21
C GLU A 702 1.61 -11.70 28.44
N THR A 703 0.40 -11.75 29.00
CA THR A 703 0.04 -11.00 30.20
C THR A 703 0.87 -11.42 31.42
N VAL A 704 1.01 -12.72 31.63
CA VAL A 704 1.78 -13.31 32.74
C VAL A 704 3.25 -12.94 32.63
N TRP A 705 3.84 -13.02 31.43
CA TRP A 705 5.23 -12.61 31.19
C TRP A 705 5.45 -11.13 31.50
N ASN A 706 4.58 -10.26 30.99
CA ASN A 706 4.75 -8.81 31.15
C ASN A 706 4.57 -8.34 32.60
N LYS A 707 3.70 -9.01 33.38
CA LYS A 707 3.43 -8.62 34.78
C LYS A 707 4.29 -9.33 35.81
N CYS A 708 4.72 -10.57 35.55
CA CYS A 708 5.31 -11.46 36.55
C CYS A 708 6.64 -12.06 36.10
N ARG A 709 7.37 -11.43 35.18
CA ARG A 709 8.65 -11.94 34.65
C ARG A 709 9.60 -12.42 35.75
N GLU A 710 9.92 -11.58 36.72
CA GLU A 710 10.86 -11.93 37.79
C GLU A 710 10.42 -13.15 38.61
N GLU A 711 9.12 -13.26 38.90
CA GLU A 711 8.58 -14.42 39.60
C GLU A 711 8.65 -15.69 38.72
N LEU A 712 8.39 -15.59 37.42
CA LEU A 712 8.52 -16.72 36.49
C LEU A 712 9.97 -17.22 36.40
N LEU A 713 10.94 -16.31 36.37
CA LEU A 713 12.37 -16.63 36.33
C LEU A 713 12.88 -17.25 37.64
N SER A 714 12.13 -17.11 38.73
CA SER A 714 12.45 -17.71 40.03
C SER A 714 12.17 -19.22 40.09
N PHE A 715 11.48 -19.79 39.10
CA PHE A 715 11.15 -21.23 39.08
C PHE A 715 12.29 -22.09 38.50
N SER A 716 12.45 -23.31 39.03
CA SER A 716 13.41 -24.33 38.55
C SER A 716 12.76 -25.54 37.90
N TYR A 717 11.45 -25.70 38.05
CA TYR A 717 10.71 -26.85 37.56
C TYR A 717 9.27 -26.48 37.33
N PHE A 718 8.64 -27.05 36.31
CA PHE A 718 7.25 -26.81 35.99
C PHE A 718 6.45 -28.10 35.97
N LYS A 719 5.20 -28.01 36.42
CA LYS A 719 4.22 -29.10 36.34
C LYS A 719 2.95 -28.58 35.70
N PHE A 720 2.57 -29.18 34.59
CA PHE A 720 1.31 -28.93 33.91
C PHE A 720 0.46 -30.19 33.96
N ASP A 721 -0.73 -30.10 34.57
CA ASP A 721 -1.67 -31.22 34.56
C ASP A 721 -2.86 -30.96 33.64
N SER A 722 -3.55 -32.03 33.23
CA SER A 722 -4.60 -32.00 32.20
C SER A 722 -5.82 -31.13 32.53
N ARG A 723 -5.88 -30.58 33.74
CA ARG A 723 -6.86 -29.55 34.13
C ARG A 723 -6.50 -28.16 33.62
N GLY A 724 -5.38 -27.99 32.93
CA GLY A 724 -4.86 -26.65 32.65
C GLY A 724 -4.22 -26.01 33.89
N LEU A 725 -3.87 -26.80 34.91
CA LEU A 725 -3.16 -26.31 36.10
C LEU A 725 -1.66 -26.29 35.82
N LEU A 726 -1.10 -25.10 35.64
CA LEU A 726 0.35 -24.89 35.56
C LEU A 726 0.89 -24.43 36.91
N ARG A 727 1.91 -25.12 37.40
CA ARG A 727 2.63 -24.79 38.64
C ARG A 727 4.13 -24.69 38.38
N GLY A 728 4.77 -23.74 39.04
CA GLY A 728 6.23 -23.59 39.08
C GLY A 728 6.76 -23.94 40.47
N LYS A 729 7.89 -24.65 40.53
CA LYS A 729 8.63 -24.93 41.77
C LYS A 729 9.67 -23.84 41.97
N GLU A 730 9.57 -23.09 43.05
CA GLU A 730 10.46 -21.95 43.32
C GLU A 730 11.88 -22.42 43.68
N LYS A 731 12.91 -21.76 43.12
CA LYS A 731 14.33 -22.09 43.34
C LYS A 731 14.73 -21.97 44.81
N SER A 732 14.26 -20.93 45.49
CA SER A 732 14.66 -20.58 46.86
C SER A 732 13.99 -21.46 47.92
N THR A 733 12.70 -21.76 47.75
CA THR A 733 11.91 -22.47 48.78
C THR A 733 11.60 -23.91 48.42
N GLY A 734 11.70 -24.30 47.15
CA GLY A 734 11.24 -25.59 46.66
C GLY A 734 9.72 -25.77 46.67
N THR A 735 8.96 -24.73 47.01
CA THR A 735 7.49 -24.78 47.05
C THR A 735 6.88 -24.65 45.66
N TYR A 736 5.73 -25.29 45.44
CA TYR A 736 4.98 -25.11 44.20
C TYR A 736 4.01 -23.94 44.32
N LYS A 737 4.10 -23.00 43.38
CA LYS A 737 3.14 -21.91 43.20
C LYS A 737 2.33 -22.11 41.93
N THR A 738 1.06 -21.76 41.96
CA THR A 738 0.19 -21.81 40.78
C THR A 738 0.40 -20.60 39.87
N ILE A 739 0.65 -20.87 38.59
CA ILE A 739 0.86 -19.88 37.53
C ILE A 739 -0.43 -19.70 36.71
N LEU A 740 -1.07 -20.81 36.37
CA LEU A 740 -2.32 -20.87 35.60
C LEU A 740 -3.25 -21.92 36.22
N ALA A 741 -4.54 -21.63 36.32
CA ALA A 741 -5.55 -22.56 36.83
C ALA A 741 -6.96 -22.20 36.34
N TYR A 742 -7.92 -23.05 36.65
CA TYR A 742 -9.34 -22.71 36.68
C TYR A 742 -9.87 -22.74 38.12
N CYS A 743 -11.01 -22.09 38.36
CA CYS A 743 -11.69 -22.13 39.65
C CYS A 743 -12.55 -23.40 39.81
N GLY A 744 -12.17 -24.28 40.74
CA GLY A 744 -12.96 -25.45 41.14
C GLY A 744 -14.02 -25.19 42.22
N GLY A 745 -14.27 -23.93 42.58
CA GLY A 745 -15.21 -23.53 43.62
C GLY A 745 -16.67 -23.51 43.16
N TRP A 746 -17.57 -23.11 44.05
CA TRP A 746 -19.02 -23.04 43.81
C TRP A 746 -19.54 -21.62 44.02
N ARG A 747 -20.47 -21.17 43.17
CA ARG A 747 -21.20 -19.92 43.38
C ARG A 747 -22.40 -20.15 44.28
N LYS A 748 -22.59 -19.26 45.24
CA LYS A 748 -23.72 -19.26 46.16
C LYS A 748 -24.66 -18.09 45.86
N ASN A 749 -25.97 -18.26 46.03
CA ASN A 749 -26.93 -17.15 45.92
C ASN A 749 -26.87 -16.25 47.16
N LYS A 750 -27.67 -15.18 47.18
CA LYS A 750 -27.79 -14.26 48.34
C LYS A 750 -28.21 -14.99 49.63
N ASN A 751 -28.91 -16.12 49.51
CA ASN A 751 -29.33 -16.98 50.62
C ASN A 751 -28.29 -18.07 50.97
N LYS A 752 -27.08 -18.01 50.39
CA LYS A 752 -25.99 -18.98 50.53
C LYS A 752 -26.26 -20.40 49.98
N GLU A 753 -27.34 -20.62 49.24
CA GLU A 753 -27.59 -21.88 48.56
C GLU A 753 -26.66 -22.03 47.34
N ILE A 754 -26.15 -23.24 47.12
CA ILE A 754 -25.29 -23.56 45.98
C ILE A 754 -26.12 -23.48 44.70
N ILE A 755 -25.70 -22.61 43.77
CA ILE A 755 -26.40 -22.44 42.48
C ILE A 755 -25.73 -23.29 41.40
N ALA A 756 -24.40 -23.20 41.28
CA ALA A 756 -23.65 -23.80 40.19
C ALA A 756 -22.12 -23.81 40.47
N PRO A 757 -21.34 -24.67 39.80
CA PRO A 757 -19.88 -24.57 39.77
C PRO A 757 -19.44 -23.18 39.27
N CYS A 758 -18.39 -22.59 39.88
CA CYS A 758 -17.93 -21.27 39.51
C CYS A 758 -17.28 -21.24 38.13
N GLY A 759 -16.31 -22.13 37.91
CA GLY A 759 -15.62 -22.29 36.62
C GLY A 759 -14.95 -21.02 36.08
N ASN A 760 -14.59 -20.07 36.96
CA ASN A 760 -13.87 -18.88 36.50
C ASN A 760 -12.48 -19.29 35.99
N GLU A 761 -12.20 -18.96 34.72
CA GLU A 761 -10.98 -19.36 34.02
C GLU A 761 -10.64 -18.34 32.90
N PRO A 762 -9.34 -18.12 32.63
CA PRO A 762 -8.19 -18.58 33.41
C PRO A 762 -7.99 -17.72 34.66
N LEU A 763 -7.62 -18.38 35.75
CA LEU A 763 -6.93 -17.75 36.87
C LEU A 763 -5.45 -17.81 36.56
N TYR A 764 -4.76 -16.68 36.62
CA TYR A 764 -3.31 -16.64 36.41
C TYR A 764 -2.64 -15.62 37.31
N ILE A 765 -1.36 -15.86 37.57
CA ILE A 765 -0.50 -15.03 38.41
C ILE A 765 -0.33 -13.62 37.81
N GLY A 766 -0.23 -12.60 38.67
CA GLY A 766 -0.20 -11.18 38.25
C GLY A 766 -1.57 -10.56 37.95
N CYS A 767 -2.62 -11.37 37.91
CA CYS A 767 -4.01 -10.92 37.85
C CYS A 767 -4.82 -11.36 39.07
N HIS A 768 -4.55 -12.57 39.58
CA HIS A 768 -5.21 -13.11 40.76
C HIS A 768 -4.23 -13.24 41.91
N GLU A 769 -4.71 -13.02 43.14
CA GLU A 769 -3.92 -13.19 44.35
C GLU A 769 -3.51 -14.65 44.55
N THR A 770 -2.26 -14.87 44.99
CA THR A 770 -1.78 -16.17 45.45
C THR A 770 -2.11 -16.35 46.92
N CYS A 771 -2.74 -17.46 47.29
CA CYS A 771 -3.04 -17.78 48.67
C CYS A 771 -1.74 -18.00 49.47
N PRO A 772 -1.54 -17.32 50.62
CA PRO A 772 -0.30 -17.45 51.39
C PRO A 772 -0.15 -18.82 52.06
N TYR A 773 -1.24 -19.58 52.23
CA TYR A 773 -1.22 -20.88 52.91
C TYR A 773 -1.06 -22.07 51.95
N CYS A 774 -1.77 -22.05 50.83
CA CYS A 774 -1.76 -23.18 49.87
C CYS A 774 -1.03 -22.88 48.56
N HIS A 775 -0.56 -21.65 48.36
CA HIS A 775 0.16 -21.19 47.18
C HIS A 775 -0.60 -21.35 45.85
N LYS A 776 -1.92 -21.52 45.92
CA LYS A 776 -2.83 -21.53 44.75
C LYS A 776 -3.46 -20.18 44.52
N LEU A 777 -3.86 -19.92 43.28
CA LEU A 777 -4.57 -18.70 42.91
C LEU A 777 -5.96 -18.66 43.52
N ILE A 778 -6.37 -17.47 43.96
CA ILE A 778 -7.67 -17.22 44.57
C ILE A 778 -8.61 -16.73 43.50
N CYS A 779 -9.76 -17.39 43.37
CA CYS A 779 -10.82 -16.91 42.49
C CYS A 779 -11.45 -15.64 43.07
N ASP A 780 -11.30 -14.53 42.35
CA ASP A 780 -11.97 -13.25 42.59
C ASP A 780 -13.51 -13.34 42.60
N GLN A 781 -14.10 -14.32 41.91
CA GLN A 781 -15.55 -14.48 41.79
C GLN A 781 -16.20 -15.23 42.97
N CYS A 782 -15.48 -16.16 43.62
CA CYS A 782 -16.05 -16.99 44.70
C CYS A 782 -15.14 -17.20 45.91
N GLY A 783 -13.93 -16.63 45.91
CA GLY A 783 -12.94 -16.76 46.97
C GLY A 783 -12.23 -18.10 47.05
N PHE A 784 -12.59 -19.08 46.22
CA PHE A 784 -12.03 -20.43 46.29
C PHE A 784 -10.59 -20.50 45.78
N CYS A 785 -9.72 -21.20 46.52
CA CYS A 785 -8.35 -21.57 46.11
C CYS A 785 -8.12 -23.10 46.15
N GLN A 786 -8.54 -23.78 47.23
CA GLN A 786 -8.63 -25.23 47.31
C GLN A 786 -9.61 -25.67 48.40
N GLU A 787 -10.00 -26.94 48.33
CA GLU A 787 -10.72 -27.62 49.40
C GLU A 787 -9.85 -27.73 50.66
N ASN A 788 -10.45 -27.51 51.84
CA ASN A 788 -9.80 -27.54 53.15
C ASN A 788 -8.59 -26.58 53.29
N CYS A 789 -8.66 -25.39 52.69
CA CYS A 789 -7.63 -24.37 52.89
C CYS A 789 -7.82 -23.68 54.24
N SER A 790 -6.74 -23.43 55.00
CA SER A 790 -6.81 -22.69 56.26
C SER A 790 -7.32 -21.24 56.13
N ARG A 791 -7.43 -20.71 54.90
CA ARG A 791 -8.05 -19.40 54.61
C ARG A 791 -9.59 -19.44 54.67
N GLY A 792 -10.21 -20.62 54.57
CA GLY A 792 -11.66 -20.79 54.51
C GLY A 792 -12.09 -22.24 54.44
#